data_AF-A0A819EUU0-F1
#
_entry.id   AF-A0A819EUU0-F1
#
_cell.length_a   1.000
_cell.length_b   1.000
_cell.length_c   1.000
_cell.angle_alpha   90.00
_cell.angle_beta   90.00
_cell.angle_gamma   90.00
#
_symmetry.space_group_name_H-M   'P 1'
#
loop_
_entity.id
_entity.type
_entity.pdbx_description
1 polymer ?
#
loop_
_entity_poly.entity_id
_entity_poly.type
_entity_poly.pdbx_seq_one_letter_code
_entity_poly.pdbx_strand_id
1 'polypeptide(L)'
;MLHILSVICWGWLVSFLGQLPLGTMSITTTQIAVEENYGNAWKYAIGVALIEIIYLRLVLSGVNWITEHKLFYDIFGWIAVVLFLVLSVISFVSAYKHKEGKKTLILNNKLSRFFLGITMSAANAAQIPFWFIWGTYIIDLNGMQRNSSNYNLFTIGAGMGTIAGLALYMYGGKFLITETPIKYTISNNSQSSIINNQYNFGKINYSGSFGRNISFGNNQDAVFNSQLNLQMNGIIGDSIQLAAAITDNNIPIQPDGATQRINEFDKILLQFKKKNWQLSLGDIDLKQNQNYFLNFYKRLQGVSLSIDKTNKNKFNFTGAIAKGKFTRYVFNGQEGNQGPYRLQGANNEIYFIVLAGTERVFIDGELLKRGEDLDYIINYNTGEVLFTSKRMITKDKRIQIEFEYAERSYLNGMFYISNESQLSKKIRLSIAAYSNADAKNSPINQQLDTKQKQFLADLGNDYQNAFYPYENIDSFSSSKILYAKRPSPISISDSIYAYSTNKDSAKYSLYFTEVGANKGNYIPLFNAANGKAYQWVTPVNNIPQGNFEPAQFLVTPKKQQIVTIATEYQINKSTLLKTDAAFSNYDVNTLSSLNKNDNKGFAGKFILQKNNSINKNLNFNSILSYEYVEQNFKTVERLRSVEFSRDWGLPIIPNAATEYLPKASFEIKDKQNNSLSYTIESYLRSDEYKGTRQTLLHHHSINNFNINSNVSYVSNNTPITIGCFFKPSVEVNKLFKTLANTTLGASYSLEHSQQQYKLNDSLVPTSFAFETISTFIKSNQQKANKWTLNYFARIDKMPNDKNLEQVDRSNNFNLTTELLKNTNHQFKFNITYRELTVQNSNLSNLKPDNSLLGRVEYNINEWNGFVNGFVLYELGAGQEQKRDFSYYEVPAGRGQYTWNDYNNDGIAQLNEFELAQFADQAKYIRIFTPTNQFIKANYTTFNYNENNFKV
;
A
#
# COMPACT_ATOMS: atom_id res chain seq x y z
N MET A 1 37.41 -27.88 -1.26
CA MET A 1 36.27 -28.32 -2.10
C MET A 1 35.24 -27.22 -2.32
N LEU A 2 34.68 -26.61 -1.26
CA LEU A 2 33.69 -25.52 -1.36
C LEU A 2 34.16 -24.29 -2.16
N HIS A 3 35.41 -23.86 -1.98
CA HIS A 3 35.95 -22.72 -2.75
C HIS A 3 36.05 -23.00 -4.26
N ILE A 4 36.50 -24.19 -4.65
CA ILE A 4 36.62 -24.63 -6.05
C ILE A 4 35.24 -24.63 -6.73
N LEU A 5 34.24 -25.23 -6.06
CA LEU A 5 32.86 -25.24 -6.53
C LEU A 5 32.30 -23.81 -6.66
N SER A 6 32.60 -22.94 -5.70
CA SER A 6 32.11 -21.55 -5.73
C SER A 6 32.64 -20.76 -6.94
N VAL A 7 33.92 -20.91 -7.29
CA VAL A 7 34.53 -20.20 -8.44
C VAL A 7 33.97 -20.72 -9.77
N ILE A 8 33.77 -22.03 -9.90
CA ILE A 8 33.10 -22.62 -11.08
C ILE A 8 31.65 -22.12 -11.17
N CYS A 9 30.92 -22.09 -10.06
CA CYS A 9 29.54 -21.60 -10.02
C CYS A 9 29.44 -20.12 -10.43
N TRP A 10 30.37 -19.27 -9.99
CA TRP A 10 30.39 -17.87 -10.41
C TRP A 10 30.62 -17.72 -11.92
N GLY A 11 31.60 -18.43 -12.48
CA GLY A 11 31.83 -18.42 -13.93
C GLY A 11 30.62 -18.92 -14.72
N TRP A 12 30.01 -20.02 -14.25
CA TRP A 12 28.80 -20.59 -14.84
C TRP A 12 27.62 -19.62 -14.82
N LEU A 13 27.36 -18.99 -13.67
CA LEU A 13 26.22 -18.11 -13.47
C LEU A 13 26.34 -16.83 -14.30
N VAL A 14 27.53 -16.21 -14.34
CA VAL A 14 27.78 -15.00 -15.14
C VAL A 14 27.61 -15.29 -16.63
N SER A 15 28.21 -16.36 -17.16
CA SER A 15 28.06 -16.71 -18.58
C SER A 15 26.63 -17.15 -18.92
N PHE A 16 25.99 -17.97 -18.07
CA PHE A 16 24.61 -18.41 -18.28
C PHE A 16 23.65 -17.22 -18.33
N LEU A 17 23.72 -16.29 -17.37
CA LEU A 17 22.90 -15.07 -17.37
C LEU A 17 23.25 -14.15 -18.54
N GLY A 18 24.53 -14.02 -18.89
CA GLY A 18 24.99 -13.24 -20.05
C GLY A 18 24.45 -13.75 -21.38
N GLN A 19 24.06 -15.03 -21.45
CA GLN A 19 23.48 -15.63 -22.64
C GLN A 19 21.96 -15.46 -22.74
N LEU A 20 21.25 -15.13 -21.65
CA LEU A 20 19.77 -14.95 -21.58
C LEU A 20 19.20 -13.71 -22.28
N PRO A 21 19.95 -12.63 -22.52
CA PRO A 21 19.55 -11.63 -23.50
C PRO A 21 19.55 -12.24 -24.90
N LEU A 22 18.47 -12.01 -25.66
CA LEU A 22 18.39 -12.45 -27.06
C LEU A 22 19.49 -11.79 -27.89
N GLY A 23 20.36 -12.60 -28.47
CA GLY A 23 21.52 -12.15 -29.23
C GLY A 23 21.73 -12.97 -30.49
N THR A 24 22.69 -12.57 -31.32
CA THR A 24 22.97 -13.23 -32.61
C THR A 24 23.32 -14.71 -32.44
N MET A 25 24.07 -15.07 -31.39
CA MET A 25 24.49 -16.46 -31.14
C MET A 25 23.34 -17.35 -30.62
N SER A 26 22.48 -16.84 -29.73
CA SER A 26 21.30 -17.57 -29.26
C SER A 26 20.28 -17.76 -30.38
N ILE A 27 20.00 -16.71 -31.16
CA ILE A 27 19.09 -16.78 -32.32
C ILE A 27 19.62 -17.75 -33.39
N THR A 28 20.91 -17.69 -33.71
CA THR A 28 21.53 -18.58 -34.72
C THR A 28 21.52 -20.03 -34.24
N THR A 29 21.78 -20.30 -32.95
CA THR A 29 21.68 -21.66 -32.38
C THR A 29 20.25 -22.19 -32.48
N THR A 30 19.26 -21.37 -32.17
CA THR A 30 17.84 -21.71 -32.35
C THR A 30 17.50 -21.99 -33.81
N GLN A 31 17.93 -21.13 -34.74
CA GLN A 31 17.70 -21.30 -36.17
C GLN A 31 18.32 -22.59 -36.71
N ILE A 32 19.56 -22.92 -36.34
CA ILE A 32 20.22 -24.18 -36.73
C ILE A 32 19.46 -25.38 -36.14
N ALA A 33 18.98 -25.28 -34.89
CA ALA A 33 18.21 -26.36 -34.25
C ALA A 33 16.85 -26.61 -34.94
N VAL A 34 16.19 -25.53 -35.39
CA VAL A 34 14.89 -25.56 -36.07
C VAL A 34 15.02 -26.00 -37.52
N GLU A 35 15.91 -25.38 -38.29
CA GLU A 35 16.01 -25.59 -39.74
C GLU A 35 16.88 -26.78 -40.14
N GLU A 36 17.81 -27.21 -39.27
CA GLU A 36 18.67 -28.38 -39.50
C GLU A 36 18.40 -29.49 -38.48
N ASN A 37 19.19 -29.57 -37.42
CA ASN A 37 19.07 -30.57 -36.37
C ASN A 37 19.88 -30.18 -35.12
N TYR A 38 19.60 -30.85 -34.00
CA TYR A 38 20.30 -30.61 -32.74
C TYR A 38 21.80 -30.89 -32.82
N GLY A 39 22.24 -31.89 -33.59
CA GLY A 39 23.66 -32.22 -33.71
C GLY A 39 24.49 -31.08 -34.30
N ASN A 40 23.94 -30.37 -35.28
CA ASN A 40 24.55 -29.19 -35.88
C ASN A 40 24.50 -27.97 -34.95
N ALA A 41 23.42 -27.80 -34.19
CA ALA A 41 23.30 -26.74 -33.19
C ALA A 41 24.30 -26.93 -32.03
N TRP A 42 24.53 -28.18 -31.60
CA TRP A 42 25.56 -28.52 -30.62
C TRP A 42 26.98 -28.24 -31.12
N LYS A 43 27.28 -28.60 -32.39
CA LYS A 43 28.57 -28.23 -33.01
C LYS A 43 28.79 -26.72 -33.03
N TYR A 44 27.75 -25.94 -33.32
CA TYR A 44 27.81 -24.48 -33.25
C TYR A 44 28.05 -23.96 -31.83
N ALA A 45 27.28 -24.44 -30.83
CA ALA A 45 27.42 -24.01 -29.43
C ALA A 45 28.81 -24.32 -28.85
N ILE A 46 29.40 -25.47 -29.21
CA ILE A 46 30.78 -25.83 -28.82
C ILE A 46 31.79 -24.88 -29.46
N GLY A 47 31.60 -24.51 -30.74
CA GLY A 47 32.44 -23.52 -31.41
C GLY A 47 32.38 -22.13 -30.76
N VAL A 48 31.20 -21.73 -30.29
CA VAL A 48 31.01 -20.46 -29.57
C VAL A 48 31.73 -20.47 -28.22
N ALA A 49 31.51 -21.51 -27.41
CA ALA A 49 32.08 -21.65 -26.08
C ALA A 49 33.62 -21.73 -26.12
N LEU A 50 34.19 -22.35 -27.15
CA LEU A 50 35.66 -22.42 -27.31
C LEU A 50 36.30 -21.03 -27.41
N ILE A 51 35.73 -20.14 -28.22
CA ILE A 51 36.26 -18.78 -28.36
C ILE A 51 36.03 -17.96 -27.10
N GLU A 52 34.89 -18.13 -26.44
CA GLU A 52 34.59 -17.45 -25.18
C GLU A 52 35.60 -17.84 -24.08
N ILE A 53 35.95 -19.13 -23.98
CA ILE A 53 36.99 -19.63 -23.08
C ILE A 53 38.35 -18.97 -23.38
N ILE A 54 38.72 -18.85 -24.66
CA ILE A 54 39.99 -18.25 -25.07
C ILE A 54 40.01 -16.76 -24.71
N TYR A 55 38.95 -16.01 -25.05
CA TYR A 55 38.86 -14.58 -24.76
C TYR A 55 38.83 -14.29 -23.27
N LEU A 56 38.01 -15.02 -22.51
CA LEU A 56 37.97 -14.89 -21.06
C LEU A 56 39.33 -15.17 -20.43
N ARG A 57 40.03 -16.21 -20.89
CA ARG A 57 41.36 -16.53 -20.35
C ARG A 57 42.38 -15.43 -20.66
N LEU A 58 42.36 -14.85 -21.86
CA LEU A 58 43.21 -13.71 -22.23
C LEU A 58 42.89 -12.47 -21.39
N VAL A 59 41.61 -12.16 -21.20
CA VAL A 59 41.15 -11.04 -20.38
C VAL A 59 41.62 -11.22 -18.93
N LEU A 60 41.33 -12.35 -18.29
CA LEU A 60 41.74 -12.59 -16.90
C LEU A 60 43.26 -12.57 -16.70
N SER A 61 44.03 -12.99 -17.71
CA SER A 61 45.49 -12.91 -17.67
C SER A 61 46.00 -11.47 -17.80
N GLY A 62 45.26 -10.60 -18.50
CA GLY A 62 45.58 -9.18 -18.69
C GLY A 62 44.96 -8.23 -17.66
N VAL A 63 44.00 -8.66 -16.86
CA VAL A 63 43.26 -7.80 -15.89
C VAL A 63 44.21 -7.06 -14.96
N ASN A 64 45.22 -7.73 -14.39
CA ASN A 64 46.16 -7.06 -13.47
C ASN A 64 46.93 -5.92 -14.15
N TRP A 65 47.44 -6.16 -15.37
CA TRP A 65 48.21 -5.18 -16.13
C TRP A 65 47.35 -3.96 -16.55
N ILE A 66 46.09 -4.20 -16.93
CA ILE A 66 45.15 -3.14 -17.36
C ILE A 66 44.66 -2.33 -16.16
N THR A 67 44.38 -2.97 -15.01
CA THR A 67 43.95 -2.26 -13.78
C THR A 67 45.04 -1.37 -13.19
N GLU A 68 46.31 -1.65 -13.48
CA GLU A 68 47.45 -0.80 -13.07
C GLU A 68 47.65 0.42 -14.00
N HIS A 69 47.11 0.41 -15.23
CA HIS A 69 47.25 1.49 -16.20
C HIS A 69 45.90 2.15 -16.50
N LYS A 70 45.51 3.13 -15.65
CA LYS A 70 44.23 3.85 -15.69
C LYS A 70 43.84 4.39 -17.09
N LEU A 71 44.82 4.85 -17.87
CA LEU A 71 44.60 5.35 -19.24
C LEU A 71 44.11 4.26 -20.21
N PHE A 72 44.57 3.01 -20.06
CA PHE A 72 44.08 1.89 -20.87
C PHE A 72 42.66 1.46 -20.46
N TYR A 73 42.32 1.50 -19.17
CA TYR A 73 40.97 1.25 -18.68
C TYR A 73 39.95 2.21 -19.32
N ASP A 74 40.25 3.50 -19.33
CA ASP A 74 39.37 4.53 -19.90
C ASP A 74 39.26 4.39 -21.44
N ILE A 75 40.37 4.09 -22.13
CA ILE A 75 40.39 3.87 -23.58
C ILE A 75 39.54 2.64 -23.97
N PHE A 76 39.67 1.52 -23.26
CA PHE A 76 38.86 0.32 -23.52
C PHE A 76 37.36 0.57 -23.26
N GLY A 77 37.03 1.38 -22.25
CA GLY A 77 35.67 1.86 -22.01
C GLY A 77 35.11 2.63 -23.20
N TRP A 78 35.85 3.60 -23.74
CA TRP A 78 35.43 4.36 -24.92
C TRP A 78 35.38 3.54 -26.22
N ILE A 79 36.29 2.58 -26.40
CA ILE A 79 36.26 1.64 -27.53
C ILE A 79 34.98 0.80 -27.49
N ALA A 80 34.55 0.33 -26.32
CA ALA A 80 33.30 -0.40 -26.16
C ALA A 80 32.09 0.46 -26.55
N VAL A 81 32.06 1.73 -26.11
CA VAL A 81 31.00 2.69 -26.48
C VAL A 81 30.93 2.89 -27.99
N VAL A 82 32.06 3.14 -28.65
CA VAL A 82 32.12 3.31 -30.12
C VAL A 82 31.66 2.04 -30.84
N LEU A 83 32.09 0.87 -30.37
CA LEU A 83 31.74 -0.42 -30.97
C LEU A 83 30.24 -0.72 -30.86
N PHE A 84 29.61 -0.42 -29.71
CA PHE A 84 28.16 -0.52 -29.55
C PHE A 84 27.39 0.50 -30.41
N LEU A 85 27.94 1.70 -30.62
CA LEU A 85 27.36 2.72 -31.48
C LEU A 85 27.37 2.26 -32.96
N VAL A 86 28.48 1.68 -33.41
CA VAL A 86 28.61 1.11 -34.76
C VAL A 86 27.68 -0.08 -34.95
N LEU A 87 27.62 -1.01 -33.98
CA LEU A 87 26.68 -2.14 -34.02
C LEU A 87 25.22 -1.69 -34.03
N SER A 88 24.88 -0.64 -33.26
CA SER A 88 23.55 -0.03 -33.25
C SER A 88 23.20 0.55 -34.62
N VAL A 89 24.10 1.34 -35.21
CA VAL A 89 23.90 1.92 -36.56
C VAL A 89 23.78 0.83 -37.62
N ILE A 90 24.63 -0.19 -37.60
CA ILE A 90 24.55 -1.33 -38.53
C ILE A 90 23.23 -2.08 -38.36
N SER A 91 22.76 -2.28 -37.12
CA SER A 91 21.49 -2.93 -36.83
C SER A 91 20.30 -2.11 -37.34
N PHE A 92 20.33 -0.78 -37.18
CA PHE A 92 19.31 0.12 -37.74
C PHE A 92 19.31 0.15 -39.27
N VAL A 93 20.50 0.19 -39.89
CA VAL A 93 20.63 0.16 -41.36
C VAL A 93 20.20 -1.20 -41.92
N SER A 94 20.50 -2.29 -41.21
CA SER A 94 20.08 -3.65 -41.57
C SER A 94 18.55 -3.80 -41.44
N ALA A 95 17.96 -3.30 -40.36
CA ALA A 95 16.51 -3.27 -40.17
C ALA A 95 15.80 -2.44 -41.26
N TYR A 96 16.41 -1.36 -41.74
CA TYR A 96 15.87 -0.52 -42.80
C TYR A 96 15.95 -1.14 -44.21
N LYS A 97 16.90 -2.06 -44.45
CA LYS A 97 17.16 -2.65 -45.79
C LYS A 97 16.48 -4.00 -46.06
N HIS A 98 15.75 -4.58 -45.11
CA HIS A 98 15.07 -5.86 -45.33
C HIS A 98 13.78 -5.71 -46.16
N LYS A 99 13.87 -6.02 -47.46
CA LYS A 99 12.72 -6.43 -48.30
C LYS A 99 12.43 -7.92 -48.05
N GLU A 100 11.14 -8.26 -47.91
CA GLU A 100 10.64 -9.60 -47.67
C GLU A 100 11.13 -10.63 -48.72
N GLY A 101 11.51 -11.83 -48.27
CA GLY A 101 11.51 -13.02 -49.14
C GLY A 101 12.85 -13.71 -49.48
N LYS A 102 13.94 -13.54 -48.71
CA LYS A 102 15.12 -14.44 -48.82
C LYS A 102 15.56 -14.95 -47.45
N LYS A 103 15.84 -16.27 -47.36
CA LYS A 103 16.37 -16.97 -46.17
C LYS A 103 17.51 -16.16 -45.54
N THR A 104 17.58 -16.14 -44.21
CA THR A 104 18.57 -15.38 -43.45
C THR A 104 19.98 -15.69 -43.95
N LEU A 105 20.76 -14.65 -44.25
CA LEU A 105 22.09 -14.68 -44.88
C LEU A 105 23.11 -15.59 -44.15
N ILE A 106 22.84 -15.95 -42.90
CA ILE A 106 23.73 -16.68 -41.97
C ILE A 106 23.67 -18.19 -42.17
N LEU A 107 22.54 -18.74 -42.66
CA LEU A 107 22.36 -20.19 -42.86
C LEU A 107 22.84 -20.68 -44.23
N ASN A 108 22.95 -19.79 -45.22
CA ASN A 108 23.41 -20.10 -46.58
C ASN A 108 24.92 -19.89 -46.75
N ASN A 109 25.72 -20.64 -46.00
CA ASN A 109 27.18 -20.61 -46.12
C ASN A 109 27.75 -22.04 -46.20
N LYS A 110 28.97 -22.17 -46.74
CA LYS A 110 29.68 -23.45 -46.86
C LYS A 110 30.47 -23.82 -45.57
N LEU A 111 30.36 -23.04 -44.50
CA LEU A 111 31.11 -23.27 -43.27
C LEU A 111 30.49 -24.42 -42.48
N SER A 112 31.33 -25.25 -41.85
CA SER A 112 30.82 -26.20 -40.87
C SER A 112 30.21 -25.44 -39.69
N ARG A 113 29.14 -25.97 -39.09
CA ARG A 113 28.44 -25.29 -37.99
C ARG A 113 29.34 -25.01 -36.78
N PHE A 114 30.37 -25.85 -36.57
CA PHE A 114 31.44 -25.58 -35.60
C PHE A 114 32.28 -24.35 -35.95
N PHE A 115 32.78 -24.25 -37.19
CA PHE A 115 33.54 -23.06 -37.64
C PHE A 115 32.67 -21.81 -37.74
N LEU A 116 31.37 -21.95 -38.00
CA LEU A 116 30.41 -20.86 -37.92
C LEU A 116 30.27 -20.33 -36.48
N GLY A 117 30.23 -21.23 -35.48
CA GLY A 117 30.24 -20.85 -34.06
C GLY A 117 31.51 -20.10 -33.67
N ILE A 118 32.67 -20.59 -34.12
CA ILE A 118 33.97 -19.93 -33.92
C ILE A 118 33.96 -18.51 -34.50
N THR A 119 33.58 -18.37 -35.77
CA THR A 119 33.65 -17.08 -36.47
C THR A 119 32.67 -16.06 -35.90
N MET A 120 31.46 -16.48 -35.52
CA MET A 120 30.48 -15.58 -34.91
C MET A 120 30.84 -15.15 -33.50
N SER A 121 31.40 -16.06 -32.69
CA SER A 121 31.87 -15.73 -31.34
C SER A 121 33.11 -14.82 -31.41
N ALA A 122 34.05 -15.09 -32.33
CA ALA A 122 35.23 -14.25 -32.52
C ALA A 122 34.91 -12.84 -33.06
N ALA A 123 33.84 -12.71 -33.85
CA ALA A 123 33.36 -11.40 -34.32
C ALA A 123 32.63 -10.60 -33.23
N ASN A 124 32.32 -11.21 -32.07
CA ASN A 124 31.61 -10.56 -30.98
C ASN A 124 32.56 -9.78 -30.08
N ALA A 125 33.00 -8.61 -30.55
CA ALA A 125 33.92 -7.75 -29.81
C ALA A 125 33.38 -7.24 -28.46
N ALA A 126 32.08 -7.33 -28.19
CA ALA A 126 31.48 -6.98 -26.90
C ALA A 126 31.84 -7.97 -25.76
N GLN A 127 32.29 -9.19 -26.09
CA GLN A 127 32.73 -10.17 -25.09
C GLN A 127 33.92 -9.70 -24.27
N ILE A 128 34.84 -8.93 -24.87
CA ILE A 128 36.07 -8.49 -24.21
C ILE A 128 35.75 -7.48 -23.08
N PRO A 129 35.00 -6.37 -23.34
CA PRO A 129 34.56 -5.49 -22.26
C PRO A 129 33.67 -6.18 -21.22
N PHE A 130 32.77 -7.07 -21.65
CA PHE A 130 31.91 -7.83 -20.74
C PHE A 130 32.71 -8.64 -19.72
N TRP A 131 33.66 -9.45 -20.19
CA TRP A 131 34.49 -10.27 -19.32
C TRP A 131 35.47 -9.47 -18.49
N PHE A 132 35.87 -8.30 -18.96
CA PHE A 132 36.71 -7.39 -18.19
C PHE A 132 35.96 -6.80 -16.99
N ILE A 133 34.72 -6.32 -17.20
CA ILE A 133 33.86 -5.79 -16.13
C ILE A 133 33.54 -6.88 -15.12
N TRP A 134 33.00 -8.02 -15.57
CA TRP A 134 32.59 -9.09 -14.66
C TRP A 134 33.76 -9.81 -14.02
N GLY A 135 34.87 -9.99 -14.73
CA GLY A 135 36.09 -10.54 -14.18
C GLY A 135 36.63 -9.69 -13.02
N THR A 136 36.69 -8.37 -13.21
CA THR A 136 37.13 -7.42 -12.16
C THR A 136 36.14 -7.37 -11.01
N TYR A 137 34.84 -7.26 -11.30
CA TYR A 137 33.79 -7.18 -10.28
C TYR A 137 33.74 -8.43 -9.37
N ILE A 138 33.88 -9.63 -9.93
CA ILE A 138 33.91 -10.88 -9.14
C ILE A 138 35.18 -10.98 -8.29
N ILE A 139 36.30 -10.45 -8.77
CA ILE A 139 37.54 -10.34 -7.99
C ILE A 139 37.34 -9.36 -6.81
N ASP A 140 36.71 -8.21 -7.03
CA ASP A 140 36.47 -7.19 -5.99
C ASP A 140 35.48 -7.65 -4.92
N LEU A 141 34.52 -8.50 -5.28
CA LEU A 141 33.59 -9.15 -4.34
C LEU A 141 34.24 -10.31 -3.54
N ASN A 142 35.54 -10.56 -3.68
CA ASN A 142 36.23 -11.75 -3.17
C ASN A 142 35.62 -13.09 -3.66
N GLY A 143 34.91 -13.07 -4.79
CA GLY A 143 34.31 -14.27 -5.40
C GLY A 143 35.34 -15.15 -6.12
N MET A 144 36.51 -14.60 -6.46
CA MET A 144 37.64 -15.31 -7.08
C MET A 144 38.97 -14.65 -6.70
N GLN A 145 39.97 -15.44 -6.29
CA GLN A 145 41.33 -14.90 -6.03
C GLN A 145 42.14 -14.77 -7.32
N ARG A 146 43.05 -13.79 -7.37
CA ARG A 146 43.94 -13.48 -8.51
C ARG A 146 45.07 -14.50 -8.64
N ASN A 147 44.75 -15.74 -9.02
CA ASN A 147 45.74 -16.78 -9.30
C ASN A 147 45.34 -17.62 -10.53
N SER A 148 46.33 -18.24 -11.18
CA SER A 148 46.12 -18.96 -12.45
C SER A 148 45.12 -20.12 -12.34
N SER A 149 45.09 -20.80 -11.18
CA SER A 149 44.20 -21.93 -10.90
C SER A 149 42.73 -21.50 -10.85
N ASN A 150 42.43 -20.43 -10.10
CA ASN A 150 41.08 -19.89 -10.00
C ASN A 150 40.58 -19.31 -11.32
N TYR A 151 41.46 -18.67 -12.09
CA TYR A 151 41.11 -18.22 -13.43
C TYR A 151 40.76 -19.40 -14.36
N ASN A 152 41.47 -20.52 -14.29
CA ASN A 152 41.13 -21.72 -15.07
C ASN A 152 39.77 -22.29 -14.65
N LEU A 153 39.51 -22.40 -13.34
CA LEU A 153 38.25 -22.90 -12.80
C LEU A 153 37.06 -22.02 -13.19
N PHE A 154 37.22 -20.70 -13.12
CA PHE A 154 36.21 -19.73 -13.54
C PHE A 154 35.95 -19.80 -15.05
N THR A 155 37.01 -19.95 -15.85
CA THR A 155 36.90 -20.08 -17.32
C THR A 155 36.18 -21.37 -17.72
N ILE A 156 36.44 -22.49 -17.04
CA ILE A 156 35.71 -23.74 -17.25
C ILE A 156 34.22 -23.56 -16.89
N GLY A 157 33.94 -22.93 -15.75
CA GLY A 157 32.57 -22.59 -15.34
C GLY A 157 31.85 -21.76 -16.40
N ALA A 158 32.50 -20.71 -16.92
CA ALA A 158 31.96 -19.85 -17.97
C ALA A 158 31.62 -20.64 -19.23
N GLY A 159 32.54 -21.47 -19.75
CA GLY A 159 32.26 -22.31 -20.93
C GLY A 159 31.07 -23.26 -20.74
N MET A 160 30.91 -23.83 -19.53
CA MET A 160 29.73 -24.63 -19.19
C MET A 160 28.45 -23.77 -19.13
N GLY A 161 28.56 -22.52 -18.66
CA GLY A 161 27.47 -21.54 -18.62
C GLY A 161 26.99 -21.15 -20.03
N THR A 162 27.91 -20.86 -20.95
CA THR A 162 27.61 -20.56 -22.36
C THR A 162 26.84 -21.69 -23.00
N ILE A 163 27.34 -22.92 -22.82
CA ILE A 163 26.72 -24.13 -23.38
C ILE A 163 25.31 -24.33 -22.79
N ALA A 164 25.15 -24.16 -21.48
CA ALA A 164 23.84 -24.28 -20.82
C ALA A 164 22.84 -23.21 -21.31
N GLY A 165 23.30 -21.96 -21.48
CA GLY A 165 22.49 -20.87 -22.01
C GLY A 165 22.08 -21.12 -23.47
N LEU A 166 23.01 -21.52 -24.33
CA LEU A 166 22.71 -21.87 -25.72
C LEU A 166 21.83 -23.12 -25.84
N ALA A 167 21.99 -24.10 -24.96
CA ALA A 167 21.10 -25.26 -24.90
C ALA A 167 19.66 -24.86 -24.54
N LEU A 168 19.48 -23.90 -23.62
CA LEU A 168 18.17 -23.33 -23.31
C LEU A 168 17.50 -22.72 -24.57
N TYR A 169 18.24 -21.99 -25.41
CA TYR A 169 17.74 -21.48 -26.69
C TYR A 169 17.57 -22.55 -27.77
N MET A 170 18.42 -23.56 -27.77
CA MET A 170 18.35 -24.68 -28.70
C MET A 170 17.06 -25.47 -28.49
N TYR A 171 16.82 -25.93 -27.26
CA TYR A 171 15.64 -26.72 -26.91
C TYR A 171 14.41 -25.85 -26.71
N GLY A 172 14.53 -24.75 -25.97
CA GLY A 172 13.43 -23.82 -25.72
C GLY A 172 13.02 -23.04 -26.96
N GLY A 173 13.97 -22.58 -27.77
CA GLY A 173 13.67 -21.89 -29.02
C GLY A 173 13.12 -22.82 -30.09
N LYS A 174 13.63 -24.05 -30.25
CA LYS A 174 12.99 -25.03 -31.12
C LYS A 174 11.59 -25.36 -30.62
N PHE A 175 11.43 -25.70 -29.34
CA PHE A 175 10.12 -25.92 -28.71
C PHE A 175 9.16 -24.75 -28.98
N LEU A 176 9.59 -23.50 -28.77
CA LEU A 176 8.76 -22.33 -29.03
C LEU A 176 8.44 -22.14 -30.52
N ILE A 177 9.40 -22.35 -31.44
CA ILE A 177 9.20 -22.07 -32.88
C ILE A 177 8.49 -23.22 -33.60
N THR A 178 8.75 -24.48 -33.26
CA THR A 178 7.93 -25.59 -33.76
C THR A 178 6.52 -25.59 -33.16
N GLU A 179 6.32 -24.91 -32.02
CA GLU A 179 5.02 -24.72 -31.37
C GLU A 179 4.50 -23.26 -31.47
N THR A 180 4.94 -22.46 -32.47
CA THR A 180 4.35 -21.13 -32.79
C THR A 180 4.45 -20.83 -34.30
N PRO A 181 3.38 -20.37 -34.98
CA PRO A 181 3.47 -19.82 -36.32
C PRO A 181 3.18 -18.34 -36.25
N ILE A 182 4.13 -17.56 -36.72
CA ILE A 182 3.88 -16.17 -37.06
C ILE A 182 3.34 -16.17 -38.49
N LYS A 183 2.03 -15.94 -38.66
CA LYS A 183 1.45 -15.55 -39.95
C LYS A 183 1.32 -14.02 -39.97
N TYR A 184 2.15 -13.35 -40.76
CA TYR A 184 1.83 -11.99 -41.21
C TYR A 184 0.70 -12.10 -42.23
N THR A 185 -0.43 -11.45 -41.96
CA THR A 185 -1.47 -11.23 -42.97
C THR A 185 -1.54 -9.73 -43.22
N ILE A 186 -0.86 -9.26 -44.27
CA ILE A 186 -1.19 -7.97 -44.90
C ILE A 186 -2.45 -8.23 -45.73
N SER A 187 -3.54 -7.56 -45.38
CA SER A 187 -4.78 -7.62 -46.14
C SER A 187 -4.60 -6.90 -47.48
N ASN A 188 -4.49 -7.66 -48.57
CA ASN A 188 -4.94 -7.21 -49.87
C ASN A 188 -5.88 -8.27 -50.45
N ASN A 189 -7.11 -7.85 -50.73
CA ASN A 189 -8.17 -8.64 -51.34
C ASN A 189 -7.72 -9.21 -52.69
N SER A 190 -7.57 -10.53 -52.79
CA SER A 190 -8.14 -11.35 -53.87
C SER A 190 -7.60 -12.78 -53.84
N GLN A 191 -8.53 -13.73 -53.92
CA GLN A 191 -8.41 -15.13 -54.33
C GLN A 191 -7.59 -16.10 -53.48
N SER A 192 -8.36 -17.00 -52.88
CA SER A 192 -8.00 -18.27 -52.25
C SER A 192 -7.21 -19.21 -53.15
N SER A 193 -6.07 -19.68 -52.66
CA SER A 193 -5.48 -20.98 -53.05
C SER A 193 -5.12 -21.78 -51.80
N ILE A 194 -5.60 -23.02 -51.79
CA ILE A 194 -5.54 -24.04 -50.74
C ILE A 194 -4.10 -24.50 -50.51
N ILE A 195 -3.59 -24.42 -49.26
CA ILE A 195 -2.44 -25.20 -48.78
C ILE A 195 -2.74 -25.71 -47.36
N ASN A 196 -2.42 -26.99 -47.16
CA ASN A 196 -2.83 -27.88 -46.08
C ASN A 196 -2.68 -27.36 -44.64
N ASN A 197 -3.72 -27.66 -43.87
CA ASN A 197 -3.92 -27.46 -42.44
C ASN A 197 -3.13 -28.51 -41.65
N GLN A 198 -2.23 -28.10 -40.73
CA GLN A 198 -1.89 -28.98 -39.61
C GLN A 198 -1.48 -28.32 -38.28
N TYR A 199 -1.44 -26.99 -38.15
CA TYR A 199 -1.30 -26.36 -36.82
C TYR A 199 -2.07 -25.02 -36.75
N ASN A 200 -3.16 -25.01 -35.98
CA ASN A 200 -4.04 -23.86 -35.78
C ASN A 200 -3.77 -23.28 -34.39
N PHE A 201 -3.12 -22.12 -34.34
CA PHE A 201 -2.80 -21.46 -33.07
C PHE A 201 -3.90 -20.47 -32.76
N GLY A 202 -4.47 -20.62 -31.56
CA GLY A 202 -5.67 -19.92 -31.13
C GLY A 202 -5.61 -18.39 -31.30
N LYS A 203 -6.79 -17.77 -31.22
CA LYS A 203 -6.96 -16.32 -31.38
C LYS A 203 -6.45 -15.60 -30.12
N ILE A 204 -5.38 -14.80 -30.23
CA ILE A 204 -4.96 -13.84 -29.21
C ILE A 204 -5.45 -12.45 -29.61
N ASN A 205 -6.28 -11.86 -28.76
CA ASN A 205 -6.76 -10.49 -28.91
C ASN A 205 -5.86 -9.57 -28.08
N TYR A 206 -5.42 -8.47 -28.68
CA TYR A 206 -4.68 -7.41 -28.01
C TYR A 206 -5.43 -6.10 -28.18
N SER A 207 -5.42 -5.26 -27.15
CA SER A 207 -6.06 -3.95 -27.15
C SER A 207 -5.25 -3.01 -26.26
N GLY A 208 -5.01 -1.79 -26.70
CA GLY A 208 -4.19 -0.85 -25.95
C GLY A 208 -3.84 0.40 -26.73
N SER A 209 -3.12 1.31 -26.08
CA SER A 209 -2.57 2.54 -26.65
C SER A 209 -1.11 2.68 -26.26
N PHE A 210 -0.32 3.19 -27.19
CA PHE A 210 1.06 3.58 -26.95
C PHE A 210 1.21 5.05 -27.36
N GLY A 211 1.47 5.93 -26.40
CA GLY A 211 1.58 7.36 -26.60
C GLY A 211 3.02 7.82 -26.38
N ARG A 212 3.54 8.65 -27.28
CA ARG A 212 4.80 9.39 -27.08
C ARG A 212 4.50 10.86 -27.24
N ASN A 213 4.84 11.66 -26.23
CA ASN A 213 4.69 13.10 -26.22
C ASN A 213 6.05 13.75 -26.00
N ILE A 214 6.34 14.83 -26.73
CA ILE A 214 7.47 15.70 -26.50
C ILE A 214 6.90 17.09 -26.25
N SER A 215 7.05 17.59 -25.04
CA SER A 215 6.63 18.95 -24.68
C SER A 215 7.82 19.90 -24.67
N PHE A 216 7.66 21.05 -25.31
CA PHE A 216 8.61 22.16 -25.31
C PHE A 216 8.00 23.34 -24.54
N GLY A 217 8.73 23.89 -23.57
CA GLY A 217 8.32 25.09 -22.84
C GLY A 217 9.29 26.23 -23.09
N ASN A 218 8.82 27.49 -23.08
CA ASN A 218 9.64 28.68 -23.34
C ASN A 218 10.84 28.88 -22.40
N ASN A 219 10.96 28.09 -21.31
CA ASN A 219 12.09 28.08 -20.37
C ASN A 219 12.34 26.68 -19.74
N GLN A 220 11.93 25.58 -20.40
CA GLN A 220 12.15 24.21 -19.90
C GLN A 220 12.75 23.33 -21.01
N ASP A 221 13.64 22.42 -20.61
CA ASP A 221 14.19 21.39 -21.51
C ASP A 221 13.06 20.55 -22.12
N ALA A 222 13.29 20.01 -23.32
CA ALA A 222 12.32 19.14 -23.98
C ALA A 222 12.05 17.89 -23.12
N VAL A 223 10.82 17.73 -22.63
CA VAL A 223 10.43 16.57 -21.81
C VAL A 223 9.80 15.52 -22.71
N PHE A 224 10.43 14.34 -22.78
CA PHE A 224 9.89 13.17 -23.47
C PHE A 224 9.08 12.30 -22.50
N ASN A 225 7.77 12.21 -22.75
CA ASN A 225 6.85 11.39 -21.99
C ASN A 225 6.39 10.20 -22.84
N SER A 226 6.56 8.97 -22.34
CA SER A 226 6.05 7.75 -22.96
C SER A 226 4.99 7.14 -22.07
N GLN A 227 3.89 6.69 -22.67
CA GLN A 227 2.79 5.99 -22.00
C GLN A 227 2.52 4.69 -22.75
N LEU A 228 2.48 3.58 -22.02
CA LEU A 228 2.08 2.28 -22.55
C LEU A 228 0.88 1.77 -21.76
N ASN A 229 -0.21 1.45 -22.45
CA ASN A 229 -1.32 0.70 -21.89
C ASN A 229 -1.66 -0.43 -22.85
N LEU A 230 -1.28 -1.65 -22.51
CA LEU A 230 -1.49 -2.82 -23.35
C LEU A 230 -2.17 -3.93 -22.56
N GLN A 231 -3.26 -4.45 -23.10
CA GLN A 231 -3.94 -5.63 -22.60
C GLN A 231 -3.93 -6.71 -23.68
N MET A 232 -3.63 -7.95 -23.28
CA MET A 232 -3.63 -9.10 -24.19
C MET A 232 -4.40 -10.24 -23.55
N ASN A 233 -5.27 -10.89 -24.29
CA ASN A 233 -6.00 -12.07 -23.85
C ASN A 233 -6.16 -13.06 -25.00
N GLY A 234 -5.87 -14.33 -24.78
CA GLY A 234 -6.03 -15.35 -25.80
C GLY A 234 -5.63 -16.74 -25.35
N ILE A 235 -5.68 -17.69 -26.29
CA ILE A 235 -5.21 -19.05 -26.07
C ILE A 235 -3.89 -19.23 -26.82
N ILE A 236 -2.82 -19.55 -26.08
CA ILE A 236 -1.52 -19.97 -26.60
C ILE A 236 -1.52 -21.49 -26.75
N GLY A 237 -1.08 -21.97 -27.92
CA GLY A 237 -1.09 -23.39 -28.27
C GLY A 237 -2.50 -23.98 -28.19
N ASP A 238 -2.60 -25.22 -27.69
CA ASP A 238 -3.87 -25.96 -27.69
C ASP A 238 -4.81 -25.63 -26.52
N SER A 239 -4.35 -24.95 -25.46
CA SER A 239 -5.16 -24.81 -24.22
C SER A 239 -4.66 -23.85 -23.13
N ILE A 240 -3.56 -23.09 -23.33
CA ILE A 240 -3.07 -22.16 -22.30
C ILE A 240 -3.74 -20.81 -22.50
N GLN A 241 -4.60 -20.39 -21.57
CA GLN A 241 -5.13 -19.04 -21.56
C GLN A 241 -4.04 -18.08 -21.06
N LEU A 242 -3.68 -17.10 -21.89
CA LEU A 242 -2.85 -15.95 -21.53
C LEU A 242 -3.76 -14.77 -21.24
N ALA A 243 -3.53 -14.10 -20.12
CA ALA A 243 -4.01 -12.74 -19.88
C ALA A 243 -2.84 -11.87 -19.44
N ALA A 244 -2.66 -10.71 -20.07
CA ALA A 244 -1.62 -9.75 -19.75
C ALA A 244 -2.21 -8.36 -19.63
N ALA A 245 -1.75 -7.59 -18.65
CA ALA A 245 -1.99 -6.17 -18.53
C ALA A 245 -0.65 -5.50 -18.22
N ILE A 246 -0.22 -4.61 -19.11
CA ILE A 246 1.03 -3.86 -18.99
C ILE A 246 0.65 -2.39 -19.10
N THR A 247 0.68 -1.71 -17.97
CA THR A 247 0.54 -0.26 -17.89
C THR A 247 1.82 0.35 -17.35
N ASP A 248 2.36 1.31 -18.09
CA ASP A 248 3.54 2.09 -17.72
C ASP A 248 3.24 3.56 -18.03
N ASN A 249 2.87 4.30 -16.99
CA ASN A 249 2.80 5.74 -17.01
C ASN A 249 4.06 6.26 -16.34
N ASN A 250 4.96 6.89 -17.10
CA ASN A 250 6.21 7.48 -16.59
C ASN A 250 5.99 8.73 -15.70
N ILE A 251 4.83 8.82 -15.03
CA ILE A 251 4.48 9.93 -14.16
C ILE A 251 4.82 9.49 -12.72
N PRO A 252 5.71 10.20 -12.00
CA PRO A 252 6.13 9.84 -10.65
C PRO A 252 5.06 10.10 -9.57
N ILE A 253 3.78 10.20 -9.96
CA ILE A 253 2.65 10.42 -9.06
C ILE A 253 1.64 9.28 -9.19
N GLN A 254 1.17 8.77 -8.06
CA GLN A 254 -0.01 7.91 -8.03
C GLN A 254 -1.23 8.73 -8.48
N PRO A 255 -2.19 8.15 -9.22
CA PRO A 255 -3.42 8.85 -9.57
C PRO A 255 -4.21 9.15 -8.30
N ASP A 256 -4.93 10.28 -8.26
CA ASP A 256 -5.74 10.62 -7.10
C ASP A 256 -6.93 9.66 -6.95
N GLY A 257 -7.32 9.33 -5.72
CA GLY A 257 -8.39 8.40 -5.38
C GLY A 257 -9.81 8.93 -5.66
N ALA A 258 -9.98 9.74 -6.70
CA ALA A 258 -11.26 10.29 -7.13
C ALA A 258 -12.21 9.22 -7.69
N THR A 259 -11.69 8.08 -8.18
CA THR A 259 -12.50 6.97 -8.70
C THR A 259 -12.33 5.67 -7.92
N GLN A 260 -13.31 4.78 -8.04
CA GLN A 260 -13.19 3.39 -7.56
C GLN A 260 -12.32 2.52 -8.47
N ARG A 261 -12.05 2.94 -9.71
CA ARG A 261 -11.46 2.06 -10.71
C ARG A 261 -9.96 1.94 -10.46
N ILE A 262 -9.49 0.71 -10.34
CA ILE A 262 -8.10 0.35 -10.05
C ILE A 262 -7.24 0.38 -11.33
N ASN A 263 -7.85 0.59 -12.50
CA ASN A 263 -7.19 0.56 -13.80
C ASN A 263 -6.28 1.79 -14.06
N GLU A 264 -6.23 2.74 -13.14
CA GLU A 264 -5.41 3.96 -13.24
C GLU A 264 -3.97 3.72 -12.75
N PHE A 265 -3.65 2.54 -12.20
CA PHE A 265 -2.32 2.24 -11.67
C PHE A 265 -1.42 1.57 -12.69
N ASP A 266 -0.12 1.87 -12.58
CA ASP A 266 0.93 1.09 -13.23
C ASP A 266 0.88 -0.34 -12.70
N LYS A 267 0.73 -1.28 -13.63
CA LYS A 267 0.55 -2.69 -13.36
C LYS A 267 1.21 -3.49 -14.47
N ILE A 268 2.17 -4.31 -14.10
CA ILE A 268 2.76 -5.31 -14.98
C ILE A 268 2.29 -6.67 -14.50
N LEU A 269 1.23 -7.22 -15.10
CA LEU A 269 0.68 -8.53 -14.74
C LEU A 269 0.66 -9.46 -15.96
N LEU A 270 1.24 -10.64 -15.81
CA LEU A 270 1.14 -11.74 -16.76
C LEU A 270 0.51 -12.95 -16.08
N GLN A 271 -0.53 -13.52 -16.69
CA GLN A 271 -1.24 -14.69 -16.18
C GLN A 271 -1.32 -15.78 -17.24
N PHE A 272 -0.93 -16.99 -16.85
CA PHE A 272 -1.03 -18.20 -17.65
C PHE A 272 -1.92 -19.19 -16.92
N LYS A 273 -2.96 -19.68 -17.59
CA LYS A 273 -3.92 -20.61 -17.01
C LYS A 273 -4.15 -21.80 -17.92
N LYS A 274 -4.07 -23.02 -17.39
CA LYS A 274 -4.42 -24.25 -18.14
C LYS A 274 -5.08 -25.26 -17.21
N LYS A 275 -6.31 -25.64 -17.54
CA LYS A 275 -7.16 -26.57 -16.76
C LYS A 275 -7.22 -26.17 -15.28
N ASN A 276 -6.37 -26.80 -14.48
CA ASN A 276 -6.39 -26.79 -13.02
C ASN A 276 -5.27 -25.93 -12.42
N TRP A 277 -4.42 -25.30 -13.22
CA TRP A 277 -3.35 -24.43 -12.68
C TRP A 277 -3.38 -23.04 -13.31
N GLN A 278 -2.95 -22.06 -12.52
CA GLN A 278 -2.76 -20.67 -12.89
C GLN A 278 -1.44 -20.17 -12.32
N LEU A 279 -0.59 -19.63 -13.19
CA LEU A 279 0.64 -18.92 -12.84
C LEU A 279 0.43 -17.43 -13.09
N SER A 280 0.72 -16.59 -12.10
CA SER A 280 0.66 -15.14 -12.20
C SER A 280 2.05 -14.57 -11.89
N LEU A 281 2.52 -13.62 -12.71
CA LEU A 281 3.84 -12.99 -12.62
C LEU A 281 3.69 -11.47 -12.63
N GLY A 282 4.58 -10.78 -11.91
CA GLY A 282 4.61 -9.32 -11.80
C GLY A 282 3.75 -8.83 -10.65
N ASP A 283 2.91 -7.82 -10.89
CA ASP A 283 2.05 -7.18 -9.90
C ASP A 283 0.82 -8.03 -9.60
N ILE A 284 0.88 -8.75 -8.49
CA ILE A 284 -0.12 -9.71 -8.04
C ILE A 284 -0.86 -9.20 -6.80
N ASP A 285 -2.15 -9.47 -6.74
CA ASP A 285 -3.00 -9.16 -5.60
C ASP A 285 -3.33 -10.48 -4.88
N LEU A 286 -2.89 -10.63 -3.63
CA LEU A 286 -3.10 -11.82 -2.82
C LEU A 286 -4.15 -11.55 -1.75
N LYS A 287 -5.29 -12.24 -1.83
CA LYS A 287 -6.38 -12.17 -0.85
C LYS A 287 -6.62 -13.53 -0.22
N GLN A 288 -6.55 -13.61 1.11
CA GLN A 288 -6.89 -14.82 1.87
C GLN A 288 -7.94 -14.49 2.92
N ASN A 289 -9.03 -15.25 2.94
CA ASN A 289 -10.17 -15.10 3.87
C ASN A 289 -10.72 -16.44 4.41
N GLN A 290 -10.09 -17.59 4.13
CA GLN A 290 -10.59 -18.90 4.55
C GLN A 290 -10.19 -19.27 5.99
N ASN A 291 -9.04 -18.79 6.46
CA ASN A 291 -8.53 -19.06 7.81
C ASN A 291 -8.78 -17.84 8.71
N TYR A 292 -9.36 -18.05 9.89
CA TYR A 292 -9.76 -16.97 10.78
C TYR A 292 -8.55 -16.19 11.32
N PHE A 293 -7.49 -16.90 11.72
CA PHE A 293 -6.26 -16.30 12.24
C PHE A 293 -5.25 -15.86 11.16
N LEU A 294 -5.47 -16.21 9.90
CA LEU A 294 -4.66 -15.78 8.76
C LEU A 294 -5.55 -15.23 7.65
N ASN A 295 -6.07 -14.03 7.88
CA ASN A 295 -6.88 -13.27 6.94
C ASN A 295 -6.14 -11.99 6.56
N PHE A 296 -5.91 -11.75 5.26
CA PHE A 296 -5.19 -10.58 4.77
C PHE A 296 -5.43 -10.30 3.28
N TYR A 297 -5.14 -9.07 2.88
CA TYR A 297 -5.04 -8.62 1.49
C TYR A 297 -3.70 -7.89 1.29
N LYS A 298 -2.93 -8.30 0.28
CA LYS A 298 -1.60 -7.74 -0.01
C LYS A 298 -1.44 -7.48 -1.51
N ARG A 299 -0.90 -6.31 -1.88
CA ARG A 299 -0.42 -6.03 -3.24
C ARG A 299 1.09 -6.27 -3.29
N LEU A 300 1.52 -7.17 -4.17
CA LEU A 300 2.88 -7.68 -4.17
C LEU A 300 3.46 -7.68 -5.59
N GLN A 301 4.78 -7.68 -5.70
CA GLN A 301 5.46 -7.90 -6.98
C GLN A 301 6.23 -9.23 -6.90
N GLY A 302 5.83 -10.22 -7.70
CA GLY A 302 6.46 -11.54 -7.65
C GLY A 302 5.74 -12.60 -8.47
N VAL A 303 5.76 -13.83 -7.95
CA VAL A 303 5.24 -15.02 -8.61
C VAL A 303 4.19 -15.69 -7.73
N SER A 304 3.06 -16.05 -8.31
CA SER A 304 2.01 -16.81 -7.65
C SER A 304 1.58 -18.00 -8.49
N LEU A 305 1.53 -19.17 -7.88
CA LEU A 305 1.04 -20.41 -8.47
C LEU A 305 -0.19 -20.88 -7.70
N SER A 306 -1.31 -21.05 -8.39
CA SER A 306 -2.54 -21.63 -7.86
C SER A 306 -2.87 -22.90 -8.62
N ILE A 307 -3.13 -23.99 -7.90
CA ILE A 307 -3.55 -25.28 -8.46
C ILE A 307 -4.86 -25.69 -7.81
N ASP A 308 -5.93 -25.79 -8.60
CA ASP A 308 -7.26 -26.20 -8.19
C ASP A 308 -7.64 -27.53 -8.88
N LYS A 309 -7.55 -28.63 -8.14
CA LYS A 309 -7.94 -29.96 -8.62
C LYS A 309 -9.40 -30.21 -8.27
N THR A 310 -10.29 -29.85 -9.20
CA THR A 310 -11.71 -30.25 -9.23
C THR A 310 -12.44 -30.12 -7.90
N ASN A 311 -12.30 -28.97 -7.22
CA ASN A 311 -12.92 -28.66 -5.92
C ASN A 311 -12.57 -29.63 -4.77
N LYS A 312 -11.59 -30.52 -4.95
CA LYS A 312 -11.11 -31.44 -3.91
C LYS A 312 -9.87 -30.93 -3.21
N ASN A 313 -8.99 -30.25 -3.94
CA ASN A 313 -7.74 -29.74 -3.40
C ASN A 313 -7.35 -28.44 -4.11
N LYS A 314 -7.15 -27.38 -3.33
CA LYS A 314 -6.68 -26.08 -3.79
C LYS A 314 -5.37 -25.74 -3.10
N PHE A 315 -4.30 -25.71 -3.88
CA PHE A 315 -2.96 -25.32 -3.45
C PHE A 315 -2.64 -23.92 -3.97
N ASN A 316 -2.10 -23.05 -3.11
CA ASN A 316 -1.56 -21.76 -3.51
C ASN A 316 -0.15 -21.61 -2.96
N PHE A 317 0.74 -21.06 -3.78
CA PHE A 317 2.07 -20.64 -3.40
C PHE A 317 2.32 -19.25 -3.97
N THR A 318 2.86 -18.36 -3.17
CA THR A 318 3.25 -17.01 -3.59
C THR A 318 4.62 -16.68 -3.00
N GLY A 319 5.53 -16.21 -3.84
CA GLY A 319 6.82 -15.64 -3.44
C GLY A 319 6.98 -14.27 -4.08
N ALA A 320 7.15 -13.23 -3.28
CA ALA A 320 7.12 -11.86 -3.78
C ALA A 320 7.88 -10.89 -2.87
N ILE A 321 8.07 -9.67 -3.38
CA ILE A 321 8.51 -8.51 -2.60
C ILE A 321 7.26 -7.68 -2.28
N ALA A 322 7.08 -7.29 -1.03
CA ALA A 322 5.97 -6.41 -0.65
C ALA A 322 6.28 -4.97 -1.06
N LYS A 323 5.27 -4.26 -1.57
CA LYS A 323 5.41 -2.86 -1.99
C LYS A 323 5.33 -1.86 -0.81
N GLY A 324 4.85 -2.30 0.36
CA GLY A 324 4.64 -1.42 1.51
C GLY A 324 4.25 -2.14 2.79
N LYS A 325 3.99 -1.36 3.85
CA LYS A 325 3.66 -1.83 5.20
C LYS A 325 2.28 -1.35 5.63
N PHE A 326 1.55 -2.24 6.29
CA PHE A 326 0.20 -1.97 6.82
C PHE A 326 0.28 -1.09 8.07
N THR A 327 -0.58 -0.09 8.14
CA THR A 327 -0.80 0.72 9.34
C THR A 327 -2.29 1.03 9.54
N ARG A 328 -2.61 1.47 10.75
CA ARG A 328 -3.95 1.89 11.18
C ARG A 328 -3.85 3.26 11.83
N TYR A 329 -4.61 4.21 11.30
CA TYR A 329 -4.75 5.55 11.86
C TYR A 329 -6.18 5.74 12.40
N VAL A 330 -6.33 6.24 13.62
CA VAL A 330 -7.62 6.46 14.28
C VAL A 330 -7.70 7.88 14.80
N PHE A 331 -8.77 8.58 14.47
CA PHE A 331 -9.04 9.95 14.93
C PHE A 331 -10.55 10.22 14.98
N ASN A 332 -10.94 11.29 15.69
CA ASN A 332 -12.31 11.78 15.66
C ASN A 332 -12.44 12.89 14.62
N GLY A 333 -13.59 12.95 13.94
CA GLY A 333 -13.92 14.04 13.02
C GLY A 333 -13.92 15.39 13.73
N GLN A 334 -13.80 16.46 12.96
CA GLN A 334 -13.95 17.83 13.46
C GLN A 334 -15.31 18.39 13.07
N GLU A 335 -15.87 19.29 13.89
CA GLU A 335 -17.22 19.82 13.68
C GLU A 335 -17.37 20.52 12.32
N GLY A 336 -18.25 19.97 11.47
CA GLY A 336 -18.55 20.48 10.13
C GLY A 336 -17.42 20.31 9.11
N ASN A 337 -16.31 19.64 9.42
CA ASN A 337 -15.11 19.64 8.57
C ASN A 337 -14.99 18.36 7.74
N GLN A 338 -15.08 18.46 6.42
CA GLN A 338 -14.96 17.32 5.50
C GLN A 338 -13.51 16.86 5.24
N GLY A 339 -12.50 17.61 5.67
CA GLY A 339 -11.08 17.36 5.42
C GLY A 339 -10.46 18.38 4.46
N PRO A 340 -9.30 18.08 3.84
CA PRO A 340 -8.54 16.83 3.91
C PRO A 340 -7.94 16.54 5.30
N TYR A 341 -8.05 15.29 5.75
CA TYR A 341 -7.41 14.78 6.96
C TYR A 341 -6.10 14.08 6.59
N ARG A 342 -4.96 14.56 7.10
CA ARG A 342 -3.64 13.97 6.89
C ARG A 342 -3.47 12.69 7.69
N LEU A 343 -3.11 11.60 7.02
CA LEU A 343 -2.80 10.30 7.62
C LEU A 343 -1.39 10.29 8.22
N GLN A 344 -1.14 9.39 9.18
CA GLN A 344 0.17 9.16 9.78
C GLN A 344 0.62 7.71 9.63
N GLY A 345 1.93 7.51 9.41
CA GLY A 345 2.60 6.22 9.32
C GLY A 345 2.77 5.53 10.68
N ALA A 346 3.33 4.31 10.68
CA ALA A 346 3.44 3.51 11.89
C ALA A 346 4.48 4.05 12.90
N ASN A 347 5.45 4.84 12.46
CA ASN A 347 6.44 5.50 13.30
C ASN A 347 6.26 7.02 13.28
N ASN A 348 5.01 7.50 13.15
CA ASN A 348 4.63 8.92 13.05
C ASN A 348 5.21 9.63 11.81
N GLU A 349 5.56 8.88 10.75
CA GLU A 349 5.91 9.48 9.48
C GLU A 349 4.71 10.24 8.93
N ILE A 350 4.95 11.43 8.38
CA ILE A 350 3.90 12.28 7.81
C ILE A 350 4.03 12.38 6.29
N TYR A 351 5.20 12.03 5.75
CA TYR A 351 5.50 12.02 4.32
C TYR A 351 5.68 10.58 3.88
N PHE A 352 4.63 10.01 3.32
CA PHE A 352 4.64 8.68 2.74
C PHE A 352 3.62 8.61 1.61
N ILE A 353 3.88 7.71 0.68
CA ILE A 353 2.95 7.41 -0.40
C ILE A 353 2.09 6.24 0.07
N VAL A 354 0.78 6.48 0.19
CA VAL A 354 -0.18 5.41 0.44
C VAL A 354 -0.28 4.55 -0.82
N LEU A 355 -0.17 3.23 -0.65
CA LEU A 355 -0.36 2.30 -1.75
C LEU A 355 -1.82 2.28 -2.15
N ALA A 356 -2.08 2.66 -3.40
CA ALA A 356 -3.43 2.88 -3.83
C ALA A 356 -4.29 1.60 -3.81
N GLY A 357 -5.56 1.73 -3.42
CA GLY A 357 -6.51 0.63 -3.30
C GLY A 357 -6.26 -0.31 -2.12
N THR A 358 -5.30 -0.02 -1.24
CA THR A 358 -5.08 -0.78 -0.01
C THR A 358 -5.86 -0.22 1.18
N GLU A 359 -6.42 0.98 1.03
CA GLU A 359 -7.10 1.68 2.12
C GLU A 359 -8.50 1.12 2.42
N ARG A 360 -8.84 1.09 3.71
CA ARG A 360 -10.16 0.78 4.25
C ARG A 360 -10.50 1.86 5.28
N VAL A 361 -11.44 2.73 4.90
CA VAL A 361 -11.93 3.82 5.75
C VAL A 361 -13.21 3.37 6.44
N PHE A 362 -13.27 3.53 7.76
CA PHE A 362 -14.42 3.21 8.59
C PHE A 362 -14.90 4.47 9.32
N ILE A 363 -16.22 4.71 9.32
CA ILE A 363 -16.87 5.69 10.21
C ILE A 363 -17.82 4.95 11.13
N ASP A 364 -17.67 5.12 12.44
CA ASP A 364 -18.54 4.51 13.47
C ASP A 364 -18.72 2.98 13.29
N GLY A 365 -17.72 2.29 12.72
CA GLY A 365 -17.79 0.86 12.41
C GLY A 365 -18.16 0.49 10.97
N GLU A 366 -18.71 1.43 10.19
CA GLU A 366 -19.17 1.20 8.82
C GLU A 366 -18.04 1.40 7.81
N LEU A 367 -17.78 0.40 6.96
CA LEU A 367 -16.80 0.49 5.86
C LEU A 367 -17.34 1.40 4.75
N LEU A 368 -16.60 2.47 4.46
CA LEU A 368 -16.93 3.44 3.44
C LEU A 368 -16.42 3.05 2.05
N LYS A 369 -17.00 3.67 1.02
CA LYS A 369 -16.62 3.50 -0.38
C LYS A 369 -15.89 4.72 -0.90
N ARG A 370 -14.69 4.51 -1.46
CA ARG A 370 -13.91 5.54 -2.16
C ARG A 370 -14.65 6.00 -3.43
N GLY A 371 -14.54 7.28 -3.79
CA GLY A 371 -15.00 7.89 -5.05
C GLY A 371 -15.58 9.29 -4.82
N GLU A 372 -15.40 10.19 -5.78
CA GLU A 372 -15.91 11.57 -5.74
C GLU A 372 -17.44 11.62 -5.65
N ASP A 373 -18.11 10.65 -6.26
CA ASP A 373 -19.55 10.44 -6.18
C ASP A 373 -19.96 9.43 -5.09
N LEU A 374 -19.07 9.11 -4.14
CA LEU A 374 -19.27 8.11 -3.09
C LEU A 374 -19.00 8.71 -1.71
N ASP A 375 -18.35 8.01 -0.77
CA ASP A 375 -18.27 8.45 0.64
C ASP A 375 -17.00 9.29 0.93
N TYR A 376 -15.89 9.04 0.25
CA TYR A 376 -14.63 9.77 0.44
C TYR A 376 -13.71 9.68 -0.79
N ILE A 377 -12.75 10.59 -0.90
CA ILE A 377 -11.61 10.52 -1.81
C ILE A 377 -10.31 10.52 -0.99
N ILE A 378 -9.23 9.99 -1.57
CA ILE A 378 -7.92 9.94 -0.94
C ILE A 378 -6.85 10.43 -1.93
N ASN A 379 -5.99 11.34 -1.51
CA ASN A 379 -4.77 11.66 -2.23
C ASN A 379 -3.67 10.71 -1.74
N TYR A 380 -3.23 9.81 -2.62
CA TYR A 380 -2.26 8.78 -2.28
C TYR A 380 -0.83 9.31 -2.11
N ASN A 381 -0.48 10.41 -2.79
CA ASN A 381 0.85 11.01 -2.74
C ASN A 381 1.06 11.83 -1.47
N THR A 382 0.01 12.53 -1.03
CA THR A 382 0.02 13.30 0.22
C THR A 382 -0.48 12.50 1.41
N GLY A 383 -1.14 11.36 1.22
CA GLY A 383 -1.72 10.58 2.32
C GLY A 383 -2.83 11.35 3.02
N GLU A 384 -3.74 11.94 2.25
CA GLU A 384 -4.82 12.80 2.76
C GLU A 384 -6.19 12.25 2.37
N VAL A 385 -7.15 12.26 3.29
CA VAL A 385 -8.51 11.77 3.06
C VAL A 385 -9.52 12.91 3.17
N LEU A 386 -10.35 13.10 2.14
CA LEU A 386 -11.44 14.07 2.10
C LEU A 386 -12.77 13.31 2.01
N PHE A 387 -13.70 13.62 2.91
CA PHE A 387 -15.05 13.04 2.88
C PHE A 387 -15.94 13.85 1.96
N THR A 388 -16.85 13.17 1.25
CA THR A 388 -17.74 13.87 0.32
C THR A 388 -18.95 14.43 1.05
N SER A 389 -19.70 15.27 0.34
CA SER A 389 -20.99 15.81 0.78
C SER A 389 -22.08 14.75 1.09
N LYS A 390 -21.87 13.46 0.78
CA LYS A 390 -22.83 12.39 1.13
C LYS A 390 -22.94 12.14 2.62
N ARG A 391 -21.89 12.42 3.39
CA ARG A 391 -21.84 12.14 4.84
C ARG A 391 -21.17 13.29 5.56
N MET A 392 -21.95 14.10 6.26
CA MET A 392 -21.41 15.18 7.07
C MET A 392 -20.52 14.63 8.21
N ILE A 393 -19.23 14.98 8.15
CA ILE A 393 -18.30 14.78 9.25
C ILE A 393 -18.51 15.83 10.35
N THR A 394 -18.50 15.36 11.59
CA THR A 394 -18.73 16.15 12.83
C THR A 394 -17.79 15.65 13.92
N LYS A 395 -17.76 16.34 15.08
CA LYS A 395 -17.01 15.88 16.27
C LYS A 395 -17.36 14.45 16.70
N ASP A 396 -18.59 14.02 16.38
CA ASP A 396 -19.20 12.80 16.88
C ASP A 396 -18.76 11.53 16.11
N LYS A 397 -18.07 11.73 14.97
CA LYS A 397 -17.66 10.65 14.07
C LYS A 397 -16.32 10.07 14.47
N ARG A 398 -16.30 8.77 14.75
CA ARG A 398 -15.05 8.02 14.94
C ARG A 398 -14.58 7.53 13.59
N ILE A 399 -13.42 7.98 13.15
CA ILE A 399 -12.84 7.64 11.86
C ILE A 399 -11.63 6.72 12.10
N GLN A 400 -11.62 5.59 11.41
CA GLN A 400 -10.47 4.69 11.37
C GLN A 400 -10.10 4.38 9.94
N ILE A 401 -8.81 4.50 9.62
CA ILE A 401 -8.30 4.30 8.28
C ILE A 401 -7.16 3.29 8.36
N GLU A 402 -7.35 2.15 7.72
CA GLU A 402 -6.32 1.12 7.57
C GLU A 402 -5.78 1.20 6.15
N PHE A 403 -4.47 1.20 5.96
CA PHE A 403 -3.86 1.34 4.64
C PHE A 403 -2.44 0.79 4.62
N GLU A 404 -1.91 0.52 3.43
CA GLU A 404 -0.48 0.28 3.25
C GLU A 404 0.21 1.52 2.72
N TYR A 405 1.44 1.77 3.15
CA TYR A 405 2.27 2.84 2.62
C TYR A 405 3.66 2.33 2.22
N ALA A 406 4.27 3.01 1.25
CA ALA A 406 5.60 2.68 0.76
C ALA A 406 6.67 3.08 1.78
N GLU A 407 7.02 2.16 2.68
CA GLU A 407 8.17 2.30 3.57
C GLU A 407 9.39 1.57 2.96
N ARG A 408 10.35 2.33 2.42
CA ARG A 408 11.52 1.79 1.71
C ARG A 408 12.78 1.76 2.58
N SER A 409 12.69 1.34 3.84
CA SER A 409 13.88 1.21 4.69
C SER A 409 14.69 -0.06 4.36
N TYR A 410 14.00 -1.18 4.13
CA TYR A 410 14.59 -2.49 3.81
C TYR A 410 13.84 -3.18 2.66
N LEU A 411 14.50 -4.07 1.93
CA LEU A 411 13.83 -4.98 1.01
C LEU A 411 12.93 -5.96 1.80
N ASN A 412 11.63 -5.95 1.54
CA ASN A 412 10.65 -6.76 2.26
C ASN A 412 10.24 -8.01 1.45
N GLY A 413 10.69 -9.18 1.89
CA GLY A 413 10.39 -10.46 1.24
C GLY A 413 9.16 -11.14 1.85
N MET A 414 8.30 -11.69 1.00
CA MET A 414 7.02 -12.30 1.39
C MET A 414 6.85 -13.69 0.76
N PHE A 415 6.50 -14.67 1.57
CA PHE A 415 6.19 -16.04 1.17
C PHE A 415 4.86 -16.49 1.77
N TYR A 416 3.97 -17.01 0.93
CA TYR A 416 2.69 -17.58 1.32
C TYR A 416 2.54 -18.97 0.71
N ILE A 417 2.03 -19.91 1.52
CA ILE A 417 1.65 -21.23 1.05
C ILE A 417 0.35 -21.65 1.73
N SER A 418 -0.57 -22.23 0.98
CA SER A 418 -1.81 -22.78 1.52
C SER A 418 -2.25 -24.02 0.76
N ASN A 419 -2.84 -24.96 1.48
CA ASN A 419 -3.49 -26.14 0.91
C ASN A 419 -4.85 -26.32 1.59
N GLU A 420 -5.91 -26.26 0.79
CA GLU A 420 -7.29 -26.54 1.19
C GLU A 420 -7.71 -27.86 0.56
N SER A 421 -8.05 -28.85 1.37
CA SER A 421 -8.36 -30.21 0.91
C SER A 421 -9.65 -30.74 1.51
N GLN A 422 -10.51 -31.28 0.65
CA GLN A 422 -11.69 -32.04 1.04
C GLN A 422 -11.30 -33.50 1.27
N LEU A 423 -10.95 -33.85 2.52
CA LEU A 423 -10.48 -35.20 2.88
C LEU A 423 -11.60 -36.26 2.77
N SER A 424 -12.85 -35.89 3.04
CA SER A 424 -14.04 -36.74 2.88
C SER A 424 -15.27 -35.89 2.60
N LYS A 425 -16.45 -36.47 2.35
CA LYS A 425 -17.70 -35.69 2.21
C LYS A 425 -18.06 -34.86 3.46
N LYS A 426 -17.46 -35.17 4.62
CA LYS A 426 -17.74 -34.51 5.91
C LYS A 426 -16.59 -33.64 6.42
N ILE A 427 -15.37 -33.81 5.94
CA ILE A 427 -14.18 -33.13 6.49
C ILE A 427 -13.51 -32.29 5.42
N ARG A 428 -13.35 -31.00 5.72
CA ARG A 428 -12.52 -30.05 4.98
C ARG A 428 -11.37 -29.60 5.88
N LEU A 429 -10.15 -29.70 5.39
CA LEU A 429 -8.93 -29.29 6.09
C LEU A 429 -8.27 -28.15 5.30
N SER A 430 -7.81 -27.12 6.01
CA SER A 430 -7.04 -26.01 5.46
C SER A 430 -5.77 -25.85 6.29
N ILE A 431 -4.63 -25.82 5.63
CA ILE A 431 -3.32 -25.52 6.24
C ILE A 431 -2.73 -24.36 5.47
N ALA A 432 -2.28 -23.33 6.19
CA ALA A 432 -1.58 -22.22 5.55
C ALA A 432 -0.42 -21.70 6.40
N ALA A 433 0.61 -21.22 5.73
CA ALA A 433 1.74 -20.54 6.33
C ALA A 433 2.04 -19.24 5.58
N TYR A 434 2.39 -18.22 6.35
CA TYR A 434 2.73 -16.88 5.90
C TYR A 434 4.04 -16.48 6.54
N SER A 435 4.95 -15.91 5.76
CA SER A 435 6.18 -15.31 6.25
C SER A 435 6.44 -14.00 5.51
N ASN A 436 6.66 -12.94 6.26
CA ASN A 436 7.08 -11.64 5.76
C ASN A 436 8.29 -11.19 6.57
N ALA A 437 9.39 -10.80 5.92
CA ALA A 437 10.60 -10.38 6.60
C ALA A 437 11.34 -9.27 5.85
N ASP A 438 11.80 -8.27 6.59
CA ASP A 438 12.76 -7.29 6.13
C ASP A 438 14.14 -7.93 6.02
N ALA A 439 14.77 -7.78 4.86
CA ALA A 439 16.14 -8.20 4.63
C ALA A 439 17.09 -7.24 5.35
N LYS A 440 17.50 -7.57 6.57
CA LYS A 440 18.41 -6.76 7.40
C LYS A 440 19.74 -6.38 6.74
N ASN A 441 20.15 -7.09 5.69
CA ASN A 441 21.38 -6.86 4.93
C ASN A 441 21.14 -6.16 3.58
N SER A 442 19.91 -5.73 3.29
CA SER A 442 19.54 -5.04 2.05
C SER A 442 18.73 -3.77 2.36
N PRO A 443 19.35 -2.78 3.03
CA PRO A 443 18.72 -1.47 3.20
C PRO A 443 18.52 -0.77 1.86
N ILE A 444 17.47 0.04 1.74
CA ILE A 444 17.18 0.82 0.54
C ILE A 444 17.41 2.30 0.83
N ASN A 445 16.54 2.93 1.63
CA ASN A 445 16.65 4.36 1.97
C ASN A 445 17.30 4.65 3.33
N GLN A 446 17.71 3.63 4.08
CA GLN A 446 18.35 3.78 5.39
C GLN A 446 19.68 3.03 5.44
N GLN A 447 20.76 3.71 5.05
CA GLN A 447 22.09 3.14 5.20
C GLN A 447 22.51 3.19 6.68
N LEU A 448 22.92 2.04 7.21
CA LEU A 448 23.32 1.89 8.61
C LEU A 448 24.79 1.53 8.71
N ASP A 449 25.55 2.32 9.47
CA ASP A 449 26.92 1.98 9.86
C ASP A 449 26.95 0.94 10.99
N THR A 450 28.15 0.56 11.43
CA THR A 450 28.34 -0.43 12.49
C THR A 450 27.82 0.05 13.85
N LYS A 451 27.98 1.33 14.18
CA LYS A 451 27.54 1.89 15.47
C LYS A 451 26.01 1.95 15.53
N GLN A 452 25.37 2.36 14.44
CA GLN A 452 23.92 2.40 14.31
C GLN A 452 23.31 1.00 14.34
N LYS A 453 23.94 0.00 13.68
CA LYS A 453 23.52 -1.40 13.79
C LYS A 453 23.63 -1.94 15.22
N GLN A 454 24.71 -1.60 15.93
CA GLN A 454 24.89 -1.99 17.32
C GLN A 454 23.85 -1.32 18.22
N PHE A 455 23.63 0.00 18.07
CA PHE A 455 22.58 0.72 18.76
C PHE A 455 21.21 0.06 18.58
N LEU A 456 20.84 -0.25 17.33
CA LEU A 456 19.59 -0.96 17.06
C LEU A 456 19.57 -2.36 17.67
N ALA A 457 20.69 -3.09 17.71
CA ALA A 457 20.76 -4.40 18.34
C ALA A 457 20.59 -4.32 19.87
N ASP A 458 21.11 -3.27 20.51
CA ASP A 458 21.05 -3.06 21.95
C ASP A 458 19.64 -2.67 22.44
N LEU A 459 18.83 -2.05 21.57
CA LEU A 459 17.43 -1.69 21.88
C LEU A 459 16.51 -2.88 22.14
N GLY A 460 16.89 -4.10 21.72
CA GLY A 460 16.01 -5.26 21.88
C GLY A 460 14.68 -5.06 21.15
N ASN A 461 13.58 -5.21 21.88
CA ASN A 461 12.23 -4.98 21.36
C ASN A 461 11.74 -3.53 21.51
N ASP A 462 12.55 -2.60 22.04
CA ASP A 462 12.19 -1.18 22.23
C ASP A 462 12.45 -0.32 20.98
N TYR A 463 11.85 -0.73 19.86
CA TYR A 463 12.07 -0.06 18.56
C TYR A 463 11.45 1.34 18.47
N GLN A 464 10.54 1.72 19.38
CA GLN A 464 9.88 3.03 19.37
C GLN A 464 10.81 4.14 19.86
N ASN A 465 11.85 3.79 20.62
CA ASN A 465 12.87 4.70 21.13
C ASN A 465 14.16 4.67 20.29
N ALA A 466 14.07 4.26 19.02
CA ALA A 466 15.21 4.18 18.09
C ALA A 466 15.68 5.56 17.58
N PHE A 467 15.77 6.54 18.47
CA PHE A 467 16.27 7.89 18.19
C PHE A 467 17.79 7.90 18.34
N TYR A 468 18.50 7.85 17.22
CA TYR A 468 19.96 7.92 17.20
C TYR A 468 20.41 9.39 17.16
N PRO A 469 21.28 9.84 18.08
CA PRO A 469 21.78 11.22 18.07
C PRO A 469 22.38 11.59 16.71
N TYR A 470 21.93 12.71 16.14
CA TYR A 470 22.40 13.18 14.84
C TYR A 470 23.22 14.46 15.03
N GLU A 471 24.54 14.33 14.93
CA GLU A 471 25.47 15.46 14.94
C GLU A 471 26.31 15.44 13.66
N ASN A 472 26.11 16.42 12.78
CA ASN A 472 26.95 16.60 11.59
C ASN A 472 27.70 17.93 11.69
N ILE A 473 29.01 17.90 11.44
CA ILE A 473 29.85 19.09 11.43
C ILE A 473 29.82 19.67 10.01
N ASP A 474 29.48 20.95 9.90
CA ASP A 474 29.37 21.67 8.63
C ASP A 474 30.17 22.98 8.67
N SER A 475 30.47 23.51 7.50
CA SER A 475 31.11 24.82 7.33
C SER A 475 30.08 25.94 7.52
N PHE A 476 30.52 27.01 8.19
CA PHE A 476 29.70 28.19 8.42
C PHE A 476 29.22 28.81 7.10
N SER A 477 27.94 29.15 7.06
CA SER A 477 27.30 29.97 6.03
C SER A 477 26.15 30.73 6.66
N SER A 478 26.01 32.02 6.36
CA SER A 478 24.88 32.84 6.84
C SER A 478 23.52 32.36 6.32
N SER A 479 23.50 31.60 5.21
CA SER A 479 22.31 30.98 4.64
C SER A 479 21.93 29.63 5.26
N LYS A 480 22.74 29.09 6.19
CA LYS A 480 22.49 27.79 6.85
C LYS A 480 22.03 27.97 8.29
N ILE A 481 21.14 27.08 8.74
CA ILE A 481 20.75 27.00 10.16
C ILE A 481 21.77 26.11 10.88
N LEU A 482 22.65 26.72 11.65
CA LEU A 482 23.72 26.05 12.38
C LEU A 482 23.60 26.27 13.88
N TYR A 483 24.19 25.35 14.64
CA TYR A 483 24.16 25.33 16.09
C TYR A 483 25.57 25.31 16.66
N ALA A 484 25.71 25.87 17.86
CA ALA A 484 26.87 25.75 18.71
C ALA A 484 26.60 24.72 19.81
N LYS A 485 27.53 23.78 19.99
CA LYS A 485 27.51 22.84 21.11
C LYS A 485 28.00 23.57 22.36
N ARG A 486 27.19 23.65 23.40
CA ARG A 486 27.46 24.33 24.68
C ARG A 486 27.23 23.39 25.86
N PRO A 487 27.93 23.54 26.99
CA PRO A 487 27.64 22.77 28.20
C PRO A 487 26.18 22.95 28.63
N SER A 488 25.54 21.87 29.10
CA SER A 488 24.17 21.95 29.62
C SER A 488 24.13 22.78 30.91
N PRO A 489 23.15 23.69 31.09
CA PRO A 489 23.00 24.46 32.34
C PRO A 489 22.67 23.60 33.57
N ILE A 490 22.31 22.33 33.38
CA ILE A 490 21.79 21.43 34.42
C ILE A 490 22.78 20.31 34.74
N SER A 491 23.65 19.96 33.79
CA SER A 491 24.58 18.83 33.90
C SER A 491 25.91 19.19 33.23
N ILE A 492 27.00 19.16 34.01
CA ILE A 492 28.34 19.52 33.52
C ILE A 492 28.88 18.48 32.52
N SER A 493 28.37 17.24 32.55
CA SER A 493 28.75 16.17 31.63
C SER A 493 27.99 16.17 30.31
N ASP A 494 26.90 16.94 30.20
CA ASP A 494 26.05 16.97 29.01
C ASP A 494 26.25 18.24 28.19
N SER A 495 25.92 18.18 26.91
CA SER A 495 25.94 19.33 26.01
C SER A 495 24.57 19.56 25.39
N ILE A 496 24.24 20.83 25.19
CA ILE A 496 23.07 21.27 24.44
C ILE A 496 23.52 21.95 23.14
N TYR A 497 22.61 22.06 22.19
CA TYR A 497 22.81 22.75 20.94
C TYR A 497 22.05 24.07 20.95
N ALA A 498 22.76 25.19 20.99
CA ALA A 498 22.16 26.51 20.89
C ALA A 498 22.27 27.01 19.45
N TYR A 499 21.17 27.50 18.87
CA TYR A 499 21.22 28.16 17.57
C TYR A 499 22.28 29.29 17.61
N SER A 500 23.16 29.32 16.60
CA SER A 500 24.29 30.25 16.57
C SER A 500 24.59 30.70 15.15
N THR A 501 24.88 31.98 15.00
CA THR A 501 25.31 32.61 13.74
C THR A 501 26.76 33.10 13.81
N ASN A 502 27.45 32.85 14.93
CA ASN A 502 28.86 33.18 15.07
C ASN A 502 29.71 32.11 14.38
N LYS A 503 30.47 32.53 13.36
CA LYS A 503 31.39 31.72 12.54
C LYS A 503 32.31 30.76 13.34
N ASP A 504 32.75 31.15 14.53
CA ASP A 504 33.68 30.35 15.33
C ASP A 504 32.99 29.19 16.07
N SER A 505 31.68 29.30 16.31
CA SER A 505 30.90 28.38 17.14
C SER A 505 29.79 27.63 16.38
N ALA A 506 29.27 28.22 15.32
CA ALA A 506 28.21 27.68 14.47
C ALA A 506 28.76 26.60 13.54
N LYS A 507 28.92 25.38 14.08
CA LYS A 507 29.58 24.25 13.41
C LYS A 507 28.67 23.05 13.20
N TYR A 508 27.53 22.98 13.89
CA TYR A 508 26.70 21.78 13.90
C TYR A 508 25.44 21.99 13.06
N SER A 509 25.26 21.15 12.05
CA SER A 509 24.01 21.01 11.31
C SER A 509 23.25 19.83 11.91
N LEU A 510 22.03 20.10 12.39
CA LEU A 510 21.24 19.15 13.17
C LEU A 510 19.92 18.85 12.47
N TYR A 511 19.47 17.61 12.65
CA TYR A 511 18.14 17.18 12.27
C TYR A 511 17.30 16.99 13.54
N PHE A 512 16.19 17.72 13.64
CA PHE A 512 15.28 17.63 14.79
C PHE A 512 14.10 16.73 14.45
N THR A 513 13.91 15.68 15.27
CA THR A 513 12.76 14.78 15.19
C THR A 513 11.80 15.07 16.34
N GLU A 514 10.49 15.03 16.06
CA GLU A 514 9.47 15.10 17.09
C GLU A 514 9.41 13.77 17.87
N VAL A 515 9.71 13.82 19.17
CA VAL A 515 9.72 12.66 20.09
C VAL A 515 8.44 12.60 20.94
N GLY A 516 7.55 13.58 20.79
CA GLY A 516 6.26 13.69 21.46
C GLY A 516 6.25 14.68 22.62
N ALA A 517 5.05 15.02 23.09
CA ALA A 517 4.84 16.02 24.13
C ALA A 517 5.58 15.67 25.44
N ASN A 518 6.35 16.62 25.98
CA ASN A 518 7.15 16.47 27.20
C ASN A 518 8.18 15.32 27.17
N LYS A 519 8.58 14.89 25.98
CA LYS A 519 9.61 13.85 25.79
C LYS A 519 10.89 14.38 25.17
N GLY A 520 10.90 15.63 24.70
CA GLY A 520 12.06 16.26 24.08
C GLY A 520 12.52 17.51 24.83
N ASN A 521 13.75 17.91 24.57
CA ASN A 521 14.38 19.06 25.21
C ASN A 521 14.31 20.34 24.37
N TYR A 522 13.71 20.30 23.16
CA TYR A 522 13.68 21.43 22.23
C TYR A 522 12.26 21.81 21.79
N ILE A 523 12.08 23.11 21.52
CA ILE A 523 10.88 23.70 20.89
C ILE A 523 11.27 24.53 19.66
N PRO A 524 10.39 24.71 18.67
CA PRO A 524 10.65 25.58 17.53
C PRO A 524 10.93 27.03 17.98
N LEU A 525 11.92 27.65 17.34
CA LEU A 525 12.28 29.06 17.50
C LEU A 525 11.86 29.81 16.23
N PHE A 526 10.77 30.58 16.33
CA PHE A 526 10.18 31.28 15.20
C PHE A 526 10.97 32.53 14.80
N ASN A 527 11.02 32.82 13.49
CA ASN A 527 11.64 34.01 12.88
C ASN A 527 13.14 34.23 13.15
N ALA A 528 13.84 33.26 13.74
CA ALA A 528 15.28 33.40 14.01
C ALA A 528 16.19 33.17 12.79
N ALA A 529 15.67 32.58 11.72
CA ALA A 529 16.42 32.29 10.49
C ALA A 529 15.47 32.11 9.29
N ASN A 530 16.01 32.09 8.07
CA ASN A 530 15.32 31.62 6.86
C ASN A 530 15.08 30.10 6.90
N GLY A 531 14.10 29.68 7.71
CA GLY A 531 13.71 28.28 7.92
C GLY A 531 13.33 27.99 9.38
N LYS A 532 13.37 26.72 9.80
CA LYS A 532 13.03 26.30 11.17
C LYS A 532 14.27 26.12 12.04
N ALA A 533 14.48 27.02 13.00
CA ALA A 533 15.41 26.83 14.10
C ALA A 533 14.69 26.24 15.33
N TYR A 534 15.45 25.66 16.25
CA TYR A 534 14.97 25.11 17.51
C TYR A 534 15.78 25.68 18.67
N GLN A 535 15.15 25.81 19.83
CA GLN A 535 15.81 26.22 21.06
C GLN A 535 15.61 25.18 22.15
N TRP A 536 16.65 24.99 22.94
CA TRP A 536 16.61 24.11 24.11
C TRP A 536 15.79 24.78 25.23
N VAL A 537 14.98 23.99 25.93
CA VAL A 537 14.19 24.43 27.08
C VAL A 537 14.53 23.61 28.31
N THR A 538 14.64 24.30 29.45
CA THR A 538 14.96 23.68 30.73
C THR A 538 13.85 22.73 31.18
N PRO A 539 14.14 21.45 31.46
CA PRO A 539 13.22 20.52 32.11
C PRO A 539 12.73 21.04 33.46
N VAL A 540 11.48 20.73 33.80
CA VAL A 540 10.87 21.04 35.10
C VAL A 540 10.66 19.72 35.83
N ASN A 541 11.19 19.58 37.05
CA ASN A 541 11.13 18.34 37.85
C ASN A 541 11.65 17.10 37.08
N ASN A 542 12.74 17.24 36.32
CA ASN A 542 13.30 16.22 35.43
C ASN A 542 12.40 15.77 34.27
N ILE A 543 11.31 16.48 34.00
CA ILE A 543 10.44 16.24 32.84
C ILE A 543 10.80 17.26 31.75
N PRO A 544 11.25 16.80 30.55
CA PRO A 544 11.49 17.69 29.43
C PRO A 544 10.23 18.50 29.08
N GLN A 545 10.41 19.76 28.69
CA GLN A 545 9.30 20.67 28.38
C GLN A 545 9.10 20.88 26.86
N GLY A 546 9.93 20.23 26.04
CA GLY A 546 9.88 20.28 24.60
C GLY A 546 9.33 19.00 23.98
N ASN A 547 9.25 19.04 22.65
CA ASN A 547 8.72 17.94 21.84
C ASN A 547 9.74 17.40 20.83
N PHE A 548 10.90 18.04 20.72
CA PHE A 548 11.91 17.74 19.70
C PHE A 548 13.26 17.36 20.31
N GLU A 549 14.01 16.52 19.60
CA GLU A 549 15.41 16.17 19.89
C GLU A 549 16.28 16.20 18.62
N PRO A 550 17.57 16.54 18.71
CA PRO A 550 18.53 16.49 17.60
C PRO A 550 18.96 15.04 17.34
N ALA A 551 18.01 14.25 16.86
CA ALA A 551 18.16 12.83 16.61
C ALA A 551 17.48 12.43 15.31
N GLN A 552 17.94 11.34 14.71
CA GLN A 552 17.29 10.68 13.59
C GLN A 552 16.59 9.40 14.09
N PHE A 553 15.36 9.17 13.66
CA PHE A 553 14.69 7.89 13.90
C PHE A 553 15.22 6.80 12.96
N LEU A 554 15.74 5.71 13.51
CA LEU A 554 16.25 4.56 12.75
C LEU A 554 15.25 3.40 12.80
N VAL A 555 14.74 3.00 11.64
CA VAL A 555 13.78 1.90 11.51
C VAL A 555 14.49 0.55 11.72
N THR A 556 13.93 -0.32 12.56
CA THR A 556 14.43 -1.70 12.76
C THR A 556 13.91 -2.66 11.67
N PRO A 557 14.69 -3.68 11.25
CA PRO A 557 14.20 -4.70 10.33
C PRO A 557 13.31 -5.72 11.05
N LYS A 558 12.07 -5.90 10.60
CA LYS A 558 11.02 -6.71 11.25
C LYS A 558 10.79 -8.05 10.53
N LYS A 559 10.23 -9.04 11.24
CA LYS A 559 9.82 -10.34 10.68
C LYS A 559 8.50 -10.79 11.31
N GLN A 560 7.55 -11.23 10.47
CA GLN A 560 6.26 -11.77 10.89
C GLN A 560 6.00 -13.12 10.22
N GLN A 561 5.65 -14.12 11.01
CA GLN A 561 5.33 -15.47 10.54
C GLN A 561 4.06 -15.96 11.21
N ILE A 562 3.19 -16.62 10.45
CA ILE A 562 1.96 -17.24 10.96
C ILE A 562 1.77 -18.59 10.29
N VAL A 563 1.42 -19.59 11.07
CA VAL A 563 0.97 -20.91 10.59
C VAL A 563 -0.40 -21.18 11.19
N THR A 564 -1.36 -21.62 10.37
CA THR A 564 -2.72 -21.94 10.79
C THR A 564 -3.15 -23.30 10.23
N ILE A 565 -3.92 -24.02 11.03
CA ILE A 565 -4.59 -25.28 10.68
C ILE A 565 -6.06 -25.12 11.04
N ALA A 566 -6.93 -25.11 10.03
CA ALA A 566 -8.37 -25.00 10.18
C ALA A 566 -9.08 -26.26 9.67
N THR A 567 -10.07 -26.74 10.41
CA THR A 567 -10.87 -27.93 10.07
C THR A 567 -12.34 -27.61 10.15
N GLU A 568 -13.10 -28.02 9.13
CA GLU A 568 -14.56 -28.05 9.16
C GLU A 568 -15.05 -29.51 9.08
N TYR A 569 -15.81 -29.92 10.10
CA TYR A 569 -16.32 -31.27 10.23
C TYR A 569 -17.85 -31.28 10.34
N GLN A 570 -18.51 -31.78 9.29
CA GLN A 570 -19.95 -32.01 9.23
C GLN A 570 -20.30 -33.30 9.99
N ILE A 571 -20.51 -33.19 11.31
CA ILE A 571 -20.86 -34.32 12.18
C ILE A 571 -22.10 -35.06 11.63
N ASN A 572 -23.15 -34.31 11.31
CA ASN A 572 -24.39 -34.78 10.69
C ASN A 572 -25.00 -33.65 9.82
N LYS A 573 -26.15 -33.87 9.16
CA LYS A 573 -26.76 -32.86 8.25
C LYS A 573 -27.12 -31.52 8.93
N SER A 574 -27.31 -31.51 10.24
CA SER A 574 -27.70 -30.34 11.04
C SER A 574 -26.57 -29.76 11.89
N THR A 575 -25.42 -30.43 12.01
CA THR A 575 -24.35 -30.05 12.96
C THR A 575 -23.00 -29.93 12.27
N LEU A 576 -22.37 -28.77 12.43
CA LEU A 576 -21.07 -28.41 11.87
C LEU A 576 -20.12 -27.98 13.00
N LEU A 577 -18.96 -28.62 13.07
CA LEU A 577 -17.86 -28.21 13.94
C LEU A 577 -16.80 -27.51 13.09
N LYS A 578 -16.38 -26.30 13.49
CA LYS A 578 -15.24 -25.59 12.92
C LYS A 578 -14.17 -25.40 13.98
N THR A 579 -12.93 -25.67 13.63
CA THR A 579 -11.76 -25.42 14.47
C THR A 579 -10.71 -24.66 13.69
N ASP A 580 -9.99 -23.74 14.33
CA ASP A 580 -8.83 -23.05 13.76
C ASP A 580 -7.79 -22.93 14.87
N ALA A 581 -6.58 -23.42 14.64
CA ALA A 581 -5.45 -23.29 15.55
C ALA A 581 -4.31 -22.60 14.81
N ALA A 582 -3.66 -21.64 15.47
CA ALA A 582 -2.61 -20.84 14.86
C ALA A 582 -1.43 -20.59 15.80
N PHE A 583 -0.26 -20.44 15.18
CA PHE A 583 0.98 -20.04 15.82
C PHE A 583 1.53 -18.82 15.09
N SER A 584 2.01 -17.82 15.82
CA SER A 584 2.69 -16.65 15.25
C SER A 584 4.09 -16.47 15.85
N ASN A 585 5.01 -15.94 15.04
CA ASN A 585 6.30 -15.44 15.46
C ASN A 585 6.50 -14.03 14.87
N TYR A 586 6.43 -13.01 15.72
CA TYR A 586 6.60 -11.61 15.35
C TYR A 586 7.82 -11.01 16.04
N ASP A 587 8.87 -10.79 15.26
CA ASP A 587 10.13 -10.21 15.68
C ASP A 587 10.20 -8.75 15.22
N VAL A 588 10.09 -7.81 16.15
CA VAL A 588 10.13 -6.36 15.88
C VAL A 588 11.55 -5.85 15.61
N ASN A 589 12.58 -6.67 15.82
CA ASN A 589 13.96 -6.27 15.60
C ASN A 589 14.88 -7.48 15.35
N THR A 590 15.09 -7.81 14.09
CA THR A 590 15.93 -8.94 13.67
C THR A 590 17.44 -8.68 13.78
N LEU A 591 17.86 -7.47 14.20
CA LEU A 591 19.26 -7.16 14.55
C LEU A 591 19.58 -7.55 16.00
N SER A 592 18.61 -7.50 16.91
CA SER A 592 18.82 -7.86 18.30
C SER A 592 18.67 -9.36 18.54
N SER A 593 19.35 -9.89 19.57
CA SER A 593 19.14 -11.22 20.15
C SER A 593 18.36 -11.18 21.48
N LEU A 594 18.08 -10.00 22.01
CA LEU A 594 17.37 -9.80 23.27
C LEU A 594 15.87 -10.08 23.12
N ASN A 595 15.21 -10.47 24.22
CA ASN A 595 13.74 -10.60 24.35
C ASN A 595 13.01 -11.48 23.30
N LYS A 596 13.67 -12.50 22.73
CA LYS A 596 13.08 -13.34 21.67
C LYS A 596 11.95 -14.28 22.11
N ASN A 597 11.82 -14.54 23.41
CA ASN A 597 10.72 -15.34 23.93
C ASN A 597 9.37 -14.63 23.79
N ASP A 598 9.36 -13.29 23.77
CA ASP A 598 8.16 -12.46 23.70
C ASP A 598 7.58 -12.38 22.26
N ASN A 599 8.27 -12.97 21.29
CA ASN A 599 7.90 -12.90 19.87
C ASN A 599 6.90 -13.98 19.45
N LYS A 600 6.76 -15.06 20.22
CA LYS A 600 5.98 -16.24 19.86
C LYS A 600 4.65 -16.27 20.60
N GLY A 601 3.58 -16.67 19.92
CA GLY A 601 2.27 -16.84 20.55
C GLY A 601 1.38 -17.84 19.82
N PHE A 602 0.36 -18.32 20.53
CA PHE A 602 -0.62 -19.28 20.04
C PHE A 602 -2.06 -18.74 20.10
N ALA A 603 -2.91 -19.22 19.20
CA ALA A 603 -4.33 -18.92 19.20
C ALA A 603 -5.16 -20.14 18.77
N GLY A 604 -6.40 -20.22 19.25
CA GLY A 604 -7.31 -21.32 18.97
C GLY A 604 -8.76 -20.85 18.96
N LYS A 605 -9.56 -21.36 18.03
CA LYS A 605 -10.99 -21.06 17.93
C LYS A 605 -11.78 -22.32 17.62
N PHE A 606 -12.85 -22.53 18.37
CA PHE A 606 -13.78 -23.63 18.23
C PHE A 606 -15.19 -23.05 18.03
N ILE A 607 -15.93 -23.58 17.05
CA ILE A 607 -17.32 -23.20 16.78
C ILE A 607 -18.13 -24.47 16.51
N LEU A 608 -19.15 -24.72 17.33
CA LEU A 608 -20.14 -25.77 17.10
C LEU A 608 -21.47 -25.10 16.70
N GLN A 609 -21.91 -25.36 15.48
CA GLN A 609 -23.16 -24.84 14.93
C GLN A 609 -24.16 -25.97 14.77
N LYS A 610 -25.40 -25.78 15.23
CA LYS A 610 -26.49 -26.75 15.07
C LYS A 610 -27.75 -26.04 14.56
N ASN A 611 -28.20 -26.45 13.37
CA ASN A 611 -29.40 -25.97 12.70
C ASN A 611 -30.47 -27.07 12.74
N ASN A 612 -31.51 -26.88 13.54
CA ASN A 612 -32.64 -27.79 13.63
C ASN A 612 -33.92 -27.10 13.15
N SER A 613 -34.86 -27.87 12.63
CA SER A 613 -36.23 -27.40 12.41
C SER A 613 -37.07 -27.84 13.60
N ILE A 614 -37.69 -26.90 14.31
CA ILE A 614 -38.62 -27.21 15.42
C ILE A 614 -39.91 -27.79 14.83
N ASN A 615 -40.41 -27.15 13.78
CA ASN A 615 -41.54 -27.60 12.98
C ASN A 615 -41.40 -27.07 11.53
N LYS A 616 -42.34 -27.42 10.64
CA LYS A 616 -42.30 -27.01 9.21
C LYS A 616 -42.17 -25.49 8.99
N ASN A 617 -42.46 -24.65 9.99
CA ASN A 617 -42.50 -23.20 9.87
C ASN A 617 -41.45 -22.47 10.72
N LEU A 618 -40.74 -23.16 11.62
CA LEU A 618 -39.79 -22.59 12.57
C LEU A 618 -38.46 -23.33 12.53
N ASN A 619 -37.39 -22.56 12.32
CA ASN A 619 -36.01 -23.01 12.39
C ASN A 619 -35.37 -22.50 13.68
N PHE A 620 -34.55 -23.36 14.29
CA PHE A 620 -33.76 -23.07 15.47
C PHE A 620 -32.28 -23.27 15.17
N ASN A 621 -31.51 -22.21 15.33
CA ASN A 621 -30.07 -22.21 15.14
C ASN A 621 -29.39 -21.94 16.49
N SER A 622 -28.45 -22.80 16.87
CA SER A 622 -27.64 -22.64 18.08
C SER A 622 -26.16 -22.68 17.72
N ILE A 623 -25.39 -21.72 18.24
CA ILE A 623 -23.95 -21.60 18.03
C ILE A 623 -23.27 -21.54 19.40
N LEU A 624 -22.35 -22.48 19.66
CA LEU A 624 -21.40 -22.41 20.76
C LEU A 624 -20.03 -22.10 20.19
N SER A 625 -19.31 -21.14 20.77
CA SER A 625 -17.97 -20.77 20.34
C SER A 625 -17.06 -20.51 21.52
N TYR A 626 -15.79 -20.85 21.36
CA TYR A 626 -14.73 -20.53 22.30
C TYR A 626 -13.50 -20.09 21.52
N GLU A 627 -12.96 -18.92 21.85
CA GLU A 627 -11.75 -18.37 21.25
C GLU A 627 -10.72 -18.08 22.35
N TYR A 628 -9.48 -18.47 22.09
CA TYR A 628 -8.30 -18.26 22.90
C TYR A 628 -7.25 -17.56 22.05
N VAL A 629 -6.68 -16.46 22.56
CA VAL A 629 -5.59 -15.75 21.90
C VAL A 629 -4.55 -15.38 22.95
N GLU A 630 -3.33 -15.90 22.84
CA GLU A 630 -2.26 -15.56 23.77
C GLU A 630 -1.76 -14.11 23.55
N GLN A 631 -1.28 -13.46 24.62
CA GLN A 631 -0.81 -12.06 24.58
C GLN A 631 0.20 -11.74 23.48
N ASN A 632 1.06 -12.70 23.14
CA ASN A 632 2.14 -12.54 22.16
C ASN A 632 1.70 -12.96 20.74
N PHE A 633 0.46 -13.43 20.55
CA PHE A 633 -0.05 -13.79 19.24
C PHE A 633 -0.30 -12.54 18.39
N LYS A 634 0.26 -12.50 17.17
CA LYS A 634 0.15 -11.36 16.25
C LYS A 634 -0.37 -11.78 14.88
N THR A 635 -1.53 -11.25 14.51
CA THR A 635 -2.15 -11.43 13.18
C THR A 635 -1.54 -10.50 12.13
N VAL A 636 -1.65 -10.85 10.84
CA VAL A 636 -1.17 -10.00 9.72
C VAL A 636 -1.98 -8.70 9.65
N GLU A 637 -3.30 -8.83 9.79
CA GLU A 637 -4.25 -7.72 9.87
C GLU A 637 -5.11 -7.88 11.12
N ARG A 638 -5.92 -6.86 11.43
CA ARG A 638 -6.80 -6.85 12.60
C ARG A 638 -7.73 -8.08 12.62
N LEU A 639 -7.76 -8.77 13.75
CA LEU A 639 -8.59 -9.97 13.97
C LEU A 639 -10.08 -9.64 14.24
N ARG A 640 -10.33 -8.56 15.00
CA ARG A 640 -11.65 -8.18 15.54
C ARG A 640 -12.26 -7.00 14.77
N SER A 641 -13.55 -6.68 14.94
CA SER A 641 -14.17 -5.47 14.37
C SER A 641 -13.54 -4.17 14.90
N VAL A 642 -13.71 -3.03 14.20
CA VAL A 642 -13.01 -1.78 14.54
C VAL A 642 -13.47 -1.23 15.88
N GLU A 643 -14.77 -1.41 16.15
CA GLU A 643 -15.42 -1.01 17.40
C GLU A 643 -15.28 -2.08 18.49
N PHE A 644 -14.62 -3.23 18.25
CA PHE A 644 -14.62 -4.36 19.21
C PHE A 644 -14.22 -3.93 20.62
N SER A 645 -13.06 -3.29 20.80
CA SER A 645 -12.57 -2.90 22.12
C SER A 645 -13.53 -1.92 22.81
N ARG A 646 -14.09 -0.98 22.04
CA ARG A 646 -15.06 0.01 22.52
C ARG A 646 -16.37 -0.64 22.95
N ASP A 647 -16.85 -1.63 22.20
CA ASP A 647 -18.05 -2.41 22.56
C ASP A 647 -17.88 -3.16 23.88
N TRP A 648 -16.65 -3.33 24.36
CA TRP A 648 -16.34 -3.90 25.67
C TRP A 648 -15.94 -2.84 26.73
N GLY A 649 -15.91 -1.56 26.37
CA GLY A 649 -15.45 -0.48 27.26
C GLY A 649 -13.93 -0.49 27.51
N LEU A 650 -13.15 -1.08 26.61
CA LEU A 650 -11.69 -0.97 26.61
C LEU A 650 -11.24 0.23 25.78
N PRO A 651 -10.01 0.74 26.00
CA PRO A 651 -9.37 1.67 25.08
C PRO A 651 -9.39 1.15 23.63
N ILE A 652 -9.41 2.06 22.65
CA ILE A 652 -9.46 1.72 21.21
C ILE A 652 -8.33 0.75 20.81
N ILE A 653 -7.15 0.94 21.39
CA ILE A 653 -6.00 0.06 21.28
C ILE A 653 -5.66 -0.41 22.71
N PRO A 654 -6.20 -1.57 23.15
CA PRO A 654 -5.89 -2.10 24.47
C PRO A 654 -4.47 -2.67 24.50
N ASN A 655 -3.90 -2.78 25.70
CA ASN A 655 -2.63 -3.47 25.90
C ASN A 655 -2.73 -4.95 25.48
N ALA A 656 -1.59 -5.55 25.15
CA ALA A 656 -1.54 -6.98 24.86
C ALA A 656 -1.89 -7.78 26.13
N ALA A 657 -2.78 -8.76 26.01
CA ALA A 657 -3.13 -9.69 27.07
C ALA A 657 -3.62 -11.01 26.46
N THR A 658 -3.56 -12.08 27.23
CA THR A 658 -4.15 -13.36 26.83
C THR A 658 -5.65 -13.26 26.97
N GLU A 659 -6.38 -13.62 25.92
CA GLU A 659 -7.81 -13.43 25.76
C GLU A 659 -8.58 -14.75 25.73
N TYR A 660 -9.72 -14.78 26.39
CA TYR A 660 -10.69 -15.88 26.37
C TYR A 660 -12.09 -15.37 26.06
N LEU A 661 -12.72 -15.91 25.02
CA LEU A 661 -14.04 -15.48 24.55
C LEU A 661 -15.02 -16.65 24.37
N PRO A 662 -15.61 -17.19 25.46
CA PRO A 662 -16.74 -18.09 25.35
C PRO A 662 -17.99 -17.33 24.88
N LYS A 663 -18.74 -17.95 23.95
CA LYS A 663 -19.96 -17.39 23.36
C LYS A 663 -21.02 -18.47 23.13
N ALA A 664 -22.25 -18.17 23.48
CA ALA A 664 -23.43 -18.96 23.14
C ALA A 664 -24.48 -18.07 22.47
N SER A 665 -25.02 -18.51 21.34
CA SER A 665 -26.03 -17.79 20.57
C SER A 665 -27.17 -18.73 20.21
N PHE A 666 -28.39 -18.27 20.39
CA PHE A 666 -29.62 -18.99 20.05
C PHE A 666 -30.47 -18.09 19.16
N GLU A 667 -31.02 -18.64 18.08
CA GLU A 667 -31.85 -17.93 17.13
C GLU A 667 -33.06 -18.79 16.75
N ILE A 668 -34.25 -18.20 16.84
CA ILE A 668 -35.48 -18.77 16.30
C ILE A 668 -35.89 -17.90 15.10
N LYS A 669 -36.22 -18.55 13.99
CA LYS A 669 -36.60 -17.89 12.75
C LYS A 669 -37.78 -18.56 12.08
N ASP A 670 -38.76 -17.78 11.65
CA ASP A 670 -39.92 -18.29 10.91
C ASP A 670 -39.77 -18.20 9.38
N LYS A 671 -40.79 -18.67 8.65
CA LYS A 671 -40.85 -18.60 7.18
C LYS A 671 -41.03 -17.18 6.62
N GLN A 672 -41.60 -16.26 7.39
CA GLN A 672 -41.75 -14.85 7.02
C GLN A 672 -40.47 -14.05 7.32
N ASN A 673 -39.39 -14.74 7.70
CA ASN A 673 -38.10 -14.18 8.04
C ASN A 673 -38.10 -13.39 9.36
N ASN A 674 -39.16 -13.48 10.17
CA ASN A 674 -39.18 -12.96 11.54
C ASN A 674 -38.17 -13.77 12.37
N SER A 675 -37.39 -13.08 13.19
CA SER A 675 -36.33 -13.73 13.97
C SER A 675 -36.14 -13.08 15.33
N LEU A 676 -35.87 -13.93 16.32
CA LEU A 676 -35.41 -13.52 17.64
C LEU A 676 -34.11 -14.25 17.93
N SER A 677 -33.04 -13.50 18.19
CA SER A 677 -31.74 -14.06 18.58
C SER A 677 -31.29 -13.50 19.93
N TYR A 678 -30.83 -14.39 20.79
CA TYR A 678 -30.20 -14.07 22.06
C TYR A 678 -28.77 -14.61 22.07
N THR A 679 -27.81 -13.72 22.33
CA THR A 679 -26.39 -14.05 22.45
C THR A 679 -25.89 -13.67 23.84
N ILE A 680 -25.19 -14.58 24.50
CA ILE A 680 -24.38 -14.31 25.68
C ILE A 680 -22.91 -14.62 25.36
N GLU A 681 -22.02 -13.70 25.68
CA GLU A 681 -20.59 -13.86 25.48
C GLU A 681 -19.82 -13.20 26.61
N SER A 682 -18.66 -13.76 26.96
CA SER A 682 -17.75 -13.14 27.92
C SER A 682 -16.43 -12.82 27.26
N TYR A 683 -15.75 -11.80 27.76
CA TYR A 683 -14.39 -11.44 27.36
C TYR A 683 -13.53 -11.34 28.61
N LEU A 684 -12.68 -12.33 28.79
CA LEU A 684 -11.78 -12.45 29.93
C LEU A 684 -10.36 -12.24 29.44
N ARG A 685 -9.58 -11.47 30.20
CA ARG A 685 -8.20 -11.14 29.84
C ARG A 685 -7.26 -11.41 31.02
N SER A 686 -6.00 -11.70 30.71
CA SER A 686 -4.96 -11.94 31.72
C SER A 686 -4.54 -10.69 32.50
N ASP A 687 -4.91 -9.49 32.04
CA ASP A 687 -4.76 -8.21 32.76
C ASP A 687 -5.93 -7.93 33.72
N GLU A 688 -6.60 -9.00 34.17
CA GLU A 688 -7.72 -9.00 35.11
C GLU A 688 -9.02 -8.32 34.63
N TYR A 689 -9.08 -7.93 33.35
CA TYR A 689 -10.34 -7.47 32.76
C TYR A 689 -11.34 -8.64 32.61
N LYS A 690 -12.57 -8.44 33.08
CA LYS A 690 -13.70 -9.36 32.94
C LYS A 690 -14.92 -8.63 32.40
N GLY A 691 -15.39 -9.00 31.22
CA GLY A 691 -16.61 -8.49 30.61
C GLY A 691 -17.62 -9.61 30.32
N THR A 692 -18.91 -9.32 30.48
CA THR A 692 -20.00 -10.17 30.01
C THR A 692 -20.98 -9.32 29.22
N ARG A 693 -21.30 -9.77 28.00
CA ARG A 693 -22.22 -9.11 27.08
C ARG A 693 -23.43 -9.99 26.81
N GLN A 694 -24.61 -9.39 26.90
CA GLN A 694 -25.87 -9.96 26.46
C GLN A 694 -26.39 -9.14 25.29
N THR A 695 -26.78 -9.81 24.21
CA THR A 695 -27.32 -9.16 23.01
C THR A 695 -28.63 -9.81 22.60
N LEU A 696 -29.66 -8.99 22.37
CA LEU A 696 -30.96 -9.38 21.86
C LEU A 696 -31.16 -8.73 20.48
N LEU A 697 -31.32 -9.56 19.44
CA LEU A 697 -31.67 -9.11 18.09
C LEU A 697 -33.09 -9.57 17.78
N HIS A 698 -33.94 -8.64 17.38
CA HIS A 698 -35.33 -8.89 17.04
C HIS A 698 -35.66 -8.26 15.69
N HIS A 699 -36.17 -9.06 14.77
CA HIS A 699 -36.71 -8.63 13.49
C HIS A 699 -38.13 -9.15 13.34
N HIS A 700 -39.08 -8.25 13.10
CA HIS A 700 -40.47 -8.61 12.93
C HIS A 700 -41.11 -7.78 11.80
N SER A 701 -41.75 -8.47 10.86
CA SER A 701 -42.47 -7.91 9.73
C SER A 701 -43.92 -8.37 9.75
N ILE A 702 -44.86 -7.46 10.03
CA ILE A 702 -46.31 -7.73 10.09
C ILE A 702 -47.12 -6.61 9.46
N ASN A 703 -48.06 -6.93 8.57
CA ASN A 703 -48.98 -5.95 7.95
C ASN A 703 -48.29 -4.69 7.36
N ASN A 704 -47.14 -4.88 6.70
CA ASN A 704 -46.26 -3.82 6.16
C ASN A 704 -45.57 -2.92 7.21
N PHE A 705 -45.64 -3.27 8.49
CA PHE A 705 -44.72 -2.76 9.52
C PHE A 705 -43.47 -3.62 9.55
N ASN A 706 -42.31 -2.99 9.66
CA ASN A 706 -41.06 -3.65 10.03
C ASN A 706 -40.55 -3.05 11.33
N ILE A 707 -40.19 -3.92 12.27
CA ILE A 707 -39.58 -3.58 13.53
C ILE A 707 -38.21 -4.26 13.57
N ASN A 708 -37.17 -3.46 13.73
CA ASN A 708 -35.82 -3.91 13.97
C ASN A 708 -35.40 -3.46 15.36
N SER A 709 -34.91 -4.36 16.19
CA SER A 709 -34.40 -4.02 17.52
C SER A 709 -33.10 -4.75 17.78
N ASN A 710 -32.09 -4.01 18.25
CA ASN A 710 -30.80 -4.54 18.68
C ASN A 710 -30.50 -3.95 20.06
N VAL A 711 -30.48 -4.79 21.08
CA VAL A 711 -30.20 -4.37 22.46
C VAL A 711 -28.96 -5.11 22.93
N SER A 712 -27.91 -4.36 23.25
CA SER A 712 -26.68 -4.91 23.83
C SER A 712 -26.41 -4.33 25.21
N TYR A 713 -26.08 -5.17 26.18
CA TYR A 713 -25.68 -4.76 27.52
C TYR A 713 -24.38 -5.47 27.89
N VAL A 714 -23.36 -4.70 28.24
CA VAL A 714 -22.08 -5.19 28.73
C VAL A 714 -21.91 -4.73 30.17
N SER A 715 -21.57 -5.67 31.05
CA SER A 715 -21.00 -5.37 32.36
C SER A 715 -19.51 -5.67 32.31
N ASN A 716 -18.66 -4.74 32.74
CA ASN A 716 -17.23 -4.92 32.79
C ASN A 716 -16.63 -4.59 34.17
N ASN A 717 -15.48 -5.19 34.45
CA ASN A 717 -14.78 -5.07 35.72
C ASN A 717 -13.27 -5.18 35.46
N THR A 718 -12.49 -4.29 36.06
CA THR A 718 -11.02 -4.27 36.05
C THR A 718 -10.51 -4.15 37.50
N PRO A 719 -9.20 -4.23 37.77
CA PRO A 719 -8.69 -3.98 39.12
C PRO A 719 -9.09 -2.61 39.69
N ILE A 720 -9.18 -1.58 38.84
CA ILE A 720 -9.37 -0.19 39.25
C ILE A 720 -10.78 0.36 38.96
N THR A 721 -11.52 -0.24 38.03
CA THR A 721 -12.83 0.27 37.58
C THR A 721 -13.90 -0.81 37.51
N ILE A 722 -15.15 -0.39 37.65
CA ILE A 722 -16.34 -1.16 37.34
C ILE A 722 -17.22 -0.35 36.39
N GLY A 723 -17.89 -0.99 35.44
CA GLY A 723 -18.69 -0.24 34.49
C GLY A 723 -19.69 -1.07 33.71
N CYS A 724 -20.46 -0.35 32.90
CA CYS A 724 -21.39 -0.92 31.94
C CYS A 724 -21.35 -0.19 30.60
N PHE A 725 -21.73 -0.90 29.54
CA PHE A 725 -21.99 -0.33 28.23
C PHE A 725 -23.34 -0.84 27.71
N PHE A 726 -24.31 0.06 27.60
CA PHE A 726 -25.67 -0.24 27.16
C PHE A 726 -25.97 0.42 25.81
N LYS A 727 -26.39 -0.38 24.83
CA LYS A 727 -26.60 0.03 23.44
C LYS A 727 -27.90 -0.54 22.86
N PRO A 728 -29.07 0.05 23.17
CA PRO A 728 -30.31 -0.25 22.48
C PRO A 728 -30.44 0.57 21.19
N SER A 729 -30.94 -0.06 20.15
CA SER A 729 -31.35 0.56 18.89
C SER A 729 -32.66 -0.07 18.44
N VAL A 730 -33.67 0.75 18.18
CA VAL A 730 -34.99 0.32 17.71
C VAL A 730 -35.37 1.17 16.51
N GLU A 731 -35.71 0.54 15.40
CA GLU A 731 -36.30 1.18 14.22
C GLU A 731 -37.67 0.56 13.95
N VAL A 732 -38.67 1.42 13.76
CA VAL A 732 -40.01 1.04 13.33
C VAL A 732 -40.32 1.79 12.05
N ASN A 733 -40.70 1.07 11.00
CA ASN A 733 -41.16 1.68 9.75
C ASN A 733 -42.42 1.01 9.23
N LYS A 734 -43.22 1.76 8.49
CA LYS A 734 -44.45 1.29 7.84
C LYS A 734 -44.50 1.75 6.39
N LEU A 735 -44.78 0.81 5.50
CA LEU A 735 -45.05 1.10 4.09
C LEU A 735 -46.55 1.43 3.88
N PHE A 736 -46.83 2.63 3.38
CA PHE A 736 -48.16 3.10 3.05
C PHE A 736 -48.43 2.95 1.56
N LYS A 737 -49.15 1.88 1.19
CA LYS A 737 -49.54 1.63 -0.21
C LYS A 737 -50.47 2.71 -0.78
N THR A 738 -51.33 3.28 0.06
CA THR A 738 -52.27 4.36 -0.30
C THR A 738 -51.58 5.70 -0.59
N LEU A 739 -50.36 5.91 -0.07
CA LEU A 739 -49.56 7.12 -0.27
C LEU A 739 -48.44 6.85 -1.27
N ALA A 740 -48.77 6.31 -2.45
CA ALA A 740 -47.81 6.01 -3.53
C ALA A 740 -46.58 5.16 -3.11
N ASN A 741 -46.79 4.20 -2.19
CA ASN A 741 -45.74 3.37 -1.58
C ASN A 741 -44.68 4.19 -0.82
N THR A 742 -45.12 5.19 -0.06
CA THR A 742 -44.28 5.98 0.85
C THR A 742 -44.04 5.22 2.14
N THR A 743 -42.82 5.26 2.65
CA THR A 743 -42.44 4.67 3.95
C THR A 743 -42.25 5.78 4.97
N LEU A 744 -42.95 5.68 6.10
CA LEU A 744 -42.68 6.50 7.29
C LEU A 744 -41.98 5.62 8.32
N GLY A 745 -40.98 6.17 9.00
CA GLY A 745 -40.31 5.46 10.08
C GLY A 745 -39.72 6.39 11.13
N ALA A 746 -39.45 5.81 12.28
CA ALA A 746 -38.74 6.45 13.38
C ALA A 746 -37.72 5.47 13.95
N SER A 747 -36.63 6.00 14.48
CA SER A 747 -35.66 5.20 15.23
C SER A 747 -35.20 5.90 16.50
N TYR A 748 -34.83 5.09 17.47
CA TYR A 748 -34.19 5.50 18.71
C TYR A 748 -32.92 4.67 18.89
N SER A 749 -31.81 5.32 19.20
CA SER A 749 -30.57 4.65 19.58
C SER A 749 -29.91 5.35 20.75
N LEU A 750 -29.39 4.57 21.70
CA LEU A 750 -28.61 5.06 22.83
C LEU A 750 -27.27 4.32 22.83
N GLU A 751 -26.20 5.03 23.16
CA GLU A 751 -24.95 4.42 23.63
C GLU A 751 -24.64 5.03 24.98
N HIS A 752 -24.66 4.23 26.04
CA HIS A 752 -24.43 4.65 27.41
C HIS A 752 -23.25 3.86 27.98
N SER A 753 -22.08 4.49 28.07
CA SER A 753 -20.86 3.94 28.64
C SER A 753 -20.55 4.62 29.97
N GLN A 754 -20.62 3.88 31.05
CA GLN A 754 -20.39 4.41 32.39
C GLN A 754 -19.32 3.56 33.08
N GLN A 755 -18.20 4.16 33.42
CA GLN A 755 -17.13 3.52 34.19
C GLN A 755 -16.84 4.34 35.44
N GLN A 756 -16.71 3.67 36.57
CA GLN A 756 -16.46 4.27 37.86
C GLN A 756 -15.15 3.74 38.44
N TYR A 757 -14.36 4.62 39.06
CA TYR A 757 -13.22 4.20 39.87
C TYR A 757 -13.72 3.56 41.17
N LYS A 758 -13.16 2.40 41.53
CA LYS A 758 -13.53 1.70 42.77
C LYS A 758 -13.12 2.42 44.06
N LEU A 759 -12.16 3.35 43.98
CA LEU A 759 -11.59 4.04 45.14
C LEU A 759 -12.37 5.27 45.58
N ASN A 760 -12.96 6.03 44.65
CA ASN A 760 -13.58 7.33 44.94
C ASN A 760 -14.96 7.53 44.28
N ASP A 761 -15.51 6.49 43.66
CA ASP A 761 -16.82 6.46 42.98
C ASP A 761 -17.03 7.52 41.88
N SER A 762 -15.97 8.22 41.46
CA SER A 762 -16.03 9.18 40.35
C SER A 762 -16.05 8.45 39.01
N LEU A 763 -16.72 9.04 38.03
CA LEU A 763 -16.72 8.55 36.66
C LEU A 763 -15.34 8.72 36.04
N VAL A 764 -14.89 7.71 35.31
CA VAL A 764 -13.68 7.79 34.49
C VAL A 764 -13.94 8.82 33.37
N PRO A 765 -12.97 9.67 33.00
CA PRO A 765 -13.12 10.68 31.95
C PRO A 765 -13.54 10.14 30.57
N THR A 766 -13.34 8.85 30.32
CA THR A 766 -13.74 8.16 29.10
C THR A 766 -15.19 7.67 29.10
N SER A 767 -15.93 7.85 30.19
CA SER A 767 -17.37 7.60 30.23
C SER A 767 -18.09 8.57 29.29
N PHE A 768 -19.20 8.15 28.69
CA PHE A 768 -20.01 8.99 27.83
C PHE A 768 -21.42 8.42 27.70
N ALA A 769 -22.40 9.26 27.39
CA ALA A 769 -23.66 8.75 26.86
C ALA A 769 -24.15 9.64 25.72
N PHE A 770 -24.73 9.05 24.70
CA PHE A 770 -25.47 9.80 23.70
C PHE A 770 -26.72 9.07 23.24
N GLU A 771 -27.77 9.84 23.03
CA GLU A 771 -29.03 9.35 22.49
C GLU A 771 -29.35 10.04 21.18
N THR A 772 -29.97 9.31 20.25
CA THR A 772 -30.40 9.82 18.96
C THR A 772 -31.82 9.39 18.69
N ILE A 773 -32.67 10.36 18.40
CA ILE A 773 -34.05 10.14 17.93
C ILE A 773 -34.10 10.59 16.48
N SER A 774 -34.55 9.72 15.59
CA SER A 774 -34.73 10.04 14.17
C SER A 774 -36.14 9.78 13.70
N THR A 775 -36.56 10.56 12.72
CA THR A 775 -37.80 10.35 11.96
C THR A 775 -37.50 10.55 10.49
N PHE A 776 -37.99 9.67 9.64
CA PHE A 776 -37.78 9.75 8.20
C PHE A 776 -39.04 9.45 7.42
N ILE A 777 -39.12 10.09 6.25
CA ILE A 777 -40.09 9.80 5.20
C ILE A 777 -39.33 9.53 3.90
N LYS A 778 -39.69 8.43 3.26
CA LYS A 778 -39.05 7.95 2.03
C LYS A 778 -40.12 7.71 0.99
N SER A 779 -39.94 8.22 -0.22
CA SER A 779 -40.74 7.77 -1.34
C SER A 779 -40.41 6.30 -1.67
N ASN A 780 -41.11 5.73 -2.66
CA ASN A 780 -40.78 4.39 -3.14
C ASN A 780 -39.33 4.33 -3.70
N GLN A 781 -38.43 3.67 -2.97
CA GLN A 781 -37.01 3.58 -3.29
C GLN A 781 -36.69 2.72 -4.52
N GLN A 782 -37.68 1.96 -5.04
CA GLN A 782 -37.54 1.19 -6.27
C GLN A 782 -37.77 2.03 -7.54
N LYS A 783 -38.31 3.24 -7.42
CA LYS A 783 -38.54 4.14 -8.56
C LYS A 783 -37.27 4.95 -8.88
N ALA A 784 -37.09 5.26 -10.16
CA ALA A 784 -36.01 6.12 -10.65
C ALA A 784 -36.09 7.54 -10.06
N ASN A 785 -37.31 8.06 -9.88
CA ASN A 785 -37.53 9.28 -9.12
C ASN A 785 -37.80 8.90 -7.67
N LYS A 786 -36.93 9.32 -6.76
CA LYS A 786 -37.04 9.04 -5.34
C LYS A 786 -36.48 10.16 -4.49
N TRP A 787 -36.99 10.27 -3.27
CA TRP A 787 -36.54 11.25 -2.30
C TRP A 787 -36.64 10.69 -0.89
N THR A 788 -35.81 11.24 0.00
CA THR A 788 -35.76 10.93 1.42
C THR A 788 -35.60 12.23 2.20
N LEU A 789 -36.46 12.45 3.18
CA LEU A 789 -36.30 13.49 4.19
C LEU A 789 -36.07 12.80 5.53
N ASN A 790 -35.00 13.19 6.21
CA ASN A 790 -34.61 12.64 7.51
C ASN A 790 -34.33 13.79 8.47
N TYR A 791 -34.93 13.70 9.66
CA TYR A 791 -34.60 14.56 10.78
C TYR A 791 -34.07 13.69 11.90
N PHE A 792 -32.97 14.10 12.54
CA PHE A 792 -32.51 13.48 13.77
C PHE A 792 -31.94 14.49 14.74
N ALA A 793 -32.26 14.28 16.01
CA ALA A 793 -31.67 15.02 17.13
C ALA A 793 -30.76 14.09 17.91
N ARG A 794 -29.58 14.59 18.31
CA ARG A 794 -28.64 13.88 19.16
C ARG A 794 -28.31 14.72 20.39
N ILE A 795 -28.27 14.06 21.54
CA ILE A 795 -27.88 14.66 22.82
C ILE A 795 -26.65 13.91 23.33
N ASP A 796 -25.59 14.64 23.66
CA ASP A 796 -24.34 14.09 24.18
C ASP A 796 -24.14 14.46 25.65
N LYS A 797 -23.67 13.49 26.44
CA LYS A 797 -23.39 13.61 27.87
C LYS A 797 -21.96 13.19 28.19
N MET A 798 -21.30 13.96 29.06
CA MET A 798 -19.92 13.73 29.52
C MET A 798 -19.87 13.62 31.04
N PRO A 799 -18.82 12.99 31.61
CA PRO A 799 -18.70 12.82 33.05
C PRO A 799 -18.45 14.16 33.75
N ASN A 800 -19.27 14.43 34.76
CA ASN A 800 -19.09 15.47 35.75
C ASN A 800 -19.20 14.81 37.14
N ASP A 801 -18.05 14.61 37.78
CA ASP A 801 -17.88 13.81 38.99
C ASP A 801 -18.55 12.42 38.91
N LYS A 802 -19.72 12.25 39.53
CA LYS A 802 -20.44 10.96 39.62
C LYS A 802 -21.50 10.77 38.54
N ASN A 803 -21.84 11.84 37.80
CA ASN A 803 -22.98 11.86 36.89
C ASN A 803 -22.54 12.15 35.45
N LEU A 804 -23.32 11.67 34.49
CA LEU A 804 -23.20 12.08 33.10
C LEU A 804 -24.10 13.30 32.88
N GLU A 805 -23.49 14.46 32.63
CA GLU A 805 -24.18 15.72 32.39
C GLU A 805 -24.27 16.00 30.89
N GLN A 806 -25.40 16.55 30.45
CA GLN A 806 -25.58 16.96 29.07
C GLN A 806 -24.66 18.13 28.72
N VAL A 807 -23.88 17.97 27.65
CA VAL A 807 -22.89 18.96 27.21
C VAL A 807 -23.37 19.69 25.97
N ASP A 808 -23.94 18.96 25.02
CA ASP A 808 -24.40 19.53 23.77
C ASP A 808 -25.61 18.77 23.18
N ARG A 809 -26.27 19.45 22.24
CA ARG A 809 -27.37 18.89 21.46
C ARG A 809 -27.24 19.35 20.01
N SER A 810 -27.44 18.42 19.09
CA SER A 810 -27.52 18.72 17.67
C SER A 810 -28.87 18.41 17.06
N ASN A 811 -29.33 19.28 16.15
CA ASN A 811 -30.50 19.05 15.30
C ASN A 811 -30.02 18.96 13.85
N ASN A 812 -30.43 17.91 13.14
CA ASN A 812 -29.90 17.60 11.82
C ASN A 812 -31.07 17.35 10.85
N PHE A 813 -31.04 18.02 9.71
CA PHE A 813 -32.03 17.90 8.65
C PHE A 813 -31.31 17.48 7.37
N ASN A 814 -31.69 16.34 6.81
CA ASN A 814 -31.15 15.85 5.55
C ASN A 814 -32.27 15.65 4.53
N LEU A 815 -32.09 16.21 3.34
CA LEU A 815 -32.95 15.98 2.18
C LEU A 815 -32.10 15.42 1.03
N THR A 816 -32.48 14.26 0.54
CA THR A 816 -31.90 13.64 -0.66
C THR A 816 -32.97 13.47 -1.72
N THR A 817 -32.71 13.87 -2.95
CA THR A 817 -33.60 13.73 -4.11
C THR A 817 -32.83 13.23 -5.31
N GLU A 818 -33.35 12.21 -5.99
CA GLU A 818 -32.86 11.69 -7.26
C GLU A 818 -34.02 11.69 -8.25
N LEU A 819 -33.90 12.44 -9.35
CA LEU A 819 -34.86 12.50 -10.45
C LEU A 819 -34.20 11.92 -11.71
N LEU A 820 -34.24 10.59 -11.84
CA LEU A 820 -33.54 9.86 -12.89
C LEU A 820 -34.48 9.31 -13.98
N LYS A 821 -35.80 9.53 -13.86
CA LYS A 821 -36.79 9.00 -14.81
C LYS A 821 -36.62 9.59 -16.22
N ASN A 822 -36.25 10.87 -16.33
CA ASN A 822 -35.95 11.49 -17.61
C ASN A 822 -34.48 11.17 -17.98
N THR A 823 -34.27 10.43 -19.06
CA THR A 823 -32.93 10.07 -19.53
C THR A 823 -32.15 11.25 -20.09
N ASN A 824 -32.85 12.30 -20.55
CA ASN A 824 -32.24 13.49 -21.10
C ASN A 824 -31.88 14.52 -20.02
N HIS A 825 -32.60 14.50 -18.90
CA HIS A 825 -32.38 15.40 -17.77
C HIS A 825 -32.41 14.62 -16.47
N GLN A 826 -31.23 14.34 -15.92
CA GLN A 826 -31.10 13.66 -14.64
C GLN A 826 -30.61 14.64 -13.58
N PHE A 827 -31.31 14.71 -12.45
CA PHE A 827 -30.99 15.62 -11.36
C PHE A 827 -30.81 14.86 -10.06
N LYS A 828 -29.73 15.15 -9.33
CA LYS A 828 -29.52 14.67 -7.96
C LYS A 828 -29.22 15.84 -7.04
N PHE A 829 -29.78 15.78 -5.85
CA PHE A 829 -29.65 16.80 -4.84
C PHE A 829 -29.50 16.16 -3.46
N ASN A 830 -28.50 16.59 -2.71
CA ASN A 830 -28.30 16.25 -1.31
C ASN A 830 -28.00 17.52 -0.54
N ILE A 831 -28.73 17.76 0.55
CA ILE A 831 -28.45 18.86 1.46
C ILE A 831 -28.60 18.37 2.90
N THR A 832 -27.64 18.75 3.73
CA THR A 832 -27.61 18.49 5.17
C THR A 832 -27.39 19.80 5.90
N TYR A 833 -28.34 20.18 6.74
CA TYR A 833 -28.21 21.30 7.68
C TYR A 833 -28.10 20.74 9.10
N ARG A 834 -27.11 21.23 9.84
CA ARG A 834 -26.86 20.85 11.23
C ARG A 834 -26.71 22.10 12.07
N GLU A 835 -27.44 22.12 13.17
CA GLU A 835 -27.31 23.10 14.25
C GLU A 835 -26.74 22.37 15.48
N LEU A 836 -25.61 22.86 16.00
CA LEU A 836 -25.00 22.39 17.24
C LEU A 836 -25.16 23.45 18.33
N THR A 837 -25.81 23.07 19.42
CA THR A 837 -25.96 23.89 20.63
C THR A 837 -25.09 23.31 21.75
N VAL A 838 -24.26 24.16 22.37
CA VAL A 838 -23.43 23.79 23.52
C VAL A 838 -24.09 24.33 24.78
N GLN A 839 -24.41 23.45 25.72
CA GLN A 839 -25.12 23.80 26.96
C GLN A 839 -24.16 24.00 28.14
N ASN A 840 -23.08 23.22 28.20
CA ASN A 840 -22.07 23.34 29.26
C ASN A 840 -20.66 23.52 28.65
N SER A 841 -20.19 24.77 28.61
CA SER A 841 -18.87 25.14 28.10
C SER A 841 -17.70 24.83 29.07
N ASN A 842 -17.98 24.46 30.32
CA ASN A 842 -16.94 24.05 31.27
C ASN A 842 -16.47 22.61 31.01
N LEU A 843 -17.35 21.78 30.45
CA LEU A 843 -17.06 20.38 30.12
C LEU A 843 -16.60 20.19 28.66
N SER A 844 -16.67 21.24 27.83
CA SER A 844 -16.34 21.17 26.41
C SER A 844 -15.81 22.48 25.84
N ASN A 845 -14.73 22.37 25.06
CA ASN A 845 -14.13 23.49 24.34
C ASN A 845 -14.84 23.80 23.01
N LEU A 846 -15.98 23.16 22.74
CA LEU A 846 -16.76 23.39 21.53
C LEU A 846 -17.44 24.74 21.57
N LYS A 847 -17.62 25.31 20.39
CA LYS A 847 -18.46 26.48 20.18
C LYS A 847 -19.73 26.03 19.47
N PRO A 848 -20.90 26.66 19.76
CA PRO A 848 -22.07 26.50 18.94
C PRO A 848 -21.75 26.76 17.47
N ASP A 849 -22.28 25.95 16.57
CA ASP A 849 -21.97 26.02 15.14
C ASP A 849 -23.20 25.65 14.30
N ASN A 850 -23.31 26.26 13.12
CA ASN A 850 -24.31 25.96 12.11
C ASN A 850 -23.59 25.54 10.85
N SER A 851 -23.71 24.26 10.50
CA SER A 851 -23.03 23.66 9.36
C SER A 851 -24.02 23.34 8.25
N LEU A 852 -23.65 23.70 7.02
CA LEU A 852 -24.40 23.36 5.82
C LEU A 852 -23.49 22.59 4.87
N LEU A 853 -24.00 21.46 4.36
CA LEU A 853 -23.34 20.63 3.36
C LEU A 853 -24.34 20.39 2.23
N GLY A 854 -23.97 20.70 0.99
CA GLY A 854 -24.88 20.64 -0.14
C GLY A 854 -24.18 20.19 -1.41
N ARG A 855 -24.88 19.38 -2.21
CA ARG A 855 -24.43 18.93 -3.53
C ARG A 855 -25.59 18.83 -4.50
N VAL A 856 -25.39 19.42 -5.67
CA VAL A 856 -26.31 19.39 -6.81
C VAL A 856 -25.56 18.79 -7.99
N GLU A 857 -26.13 17.76 -8.61
CA GLU A 857 -25.66 17.17 -9.86
C GLU A 857 -26.78 17.26 -10.90
N TYR A 858 -26.46 17.80 -12.08
CA TYR A 858 -27.39 17.87 -13.20
C TYR A 858 -26.71 17.37 -14.47
N ASN A 859 -27.25 16.28 -15.03
CA ASN A 859 -26.80 15.71 -16.30
C ASN A 859 -27.82 16.03 -17.38
N ILE A 860 -27.32 16.53 -18.51
CA ILE A 860 -28.08 16.88 -19.71
C ILE A 860 -27.59 15.98 -20.84
N ASN A 861 -28.51 15.33 -21.56
CA ASN A 861 -28.24 14.53 -22.74
C ASN A 861 -29.40 14.71 -23.73
N GLU A 862 -29.32 15.74 -24.57
CA GLU A 862 -30.35 16.07 -25.54
C GLU A 862 -29.99 15.60 -26.95
N TRP A 863 -31.03 15.39 -27.76
CA TRP A 863 -30.92 15.02 -29.18
C TRP A 863 -29.98 13.84 -29.45
N ASN A 864 -30.17 12.73 -28.72
CA ASN A 864 -29.37 11.51 -28.82
C ASN A 864 -27.85 11.71 -28.57
N GLY A 865 -27.51 12.67 -27.70
CA GLY A 865 -26.14 12.97 -27.32
C GLY A 865 -25.43 13.97 -28.21
N PHE A 866 -26.18 14.78 -28.98
CA PHE A 866 -25.62 15.95 -29.64
C PHE A 866 -25.22 17.02 -28.62
N VAL A 867 -26.06 17.26 -27.62
CA VAL A 867 -25.73 18.09 -26.45
C VAL A 867 -25.59 17.18 -25.24
N ASN A 868 -24.37 17.04 -24.74
CA ASN A 868 -24.11 16.40 -23.45
C ASN A 868 -23.50 17.42 -22.50
N GLY A 869 -24.11 17.60 -21.34
CA GLY A 869 -23.68 18.53 -20.32
C GLY A 869 -23.71 17.92 -18.93
N PHE A 870 -22.79 18.38 -18.07
CA PHE A 870 -22.78 18.04 -16.65
C PHE A 870 -22.53 19.30 -15.83
N VAL A 871 -23.36 19.53 -14.82
CA VAL A 871 -23.19 20.58 -13.81
C VAL A 871 -23.08 19.92 -12.45
N LEU A 872 -22.02 20.25 -11.72
CA LEU A 872 -21.83 19.92 -10.31
C LEU A 872 -21.64 21.21 -9.52
N TYR A 873 -22.44 21.38 -8.46
CA TYR A 873 -22.27 22.44 -7.48
C TYR A 873 -22.19 21.83 -6.09
N GLU A 874 -21.08 22.03 -5.39
CA GLU A 874 -20.85 21.53 -4.04
C GLU A 874 -20.50 22.69 -3.09
N LEU A 875 -21.06 22.66 -1.89
CA LEU A 875 -20.80 23.62 -0.83
C LEU A 875 -20.61 22.89 0.50
N GLY A 876 -19.64 23.30 1.28
CA GLY A 876 -19.33 22.67 2.57
C GLY A 876 -18.23 23.39 3.33
N ALA A 877 -17.87 22.82 4.47
CA ALA A 877 -16.71 23.23 5.25
C ALA A 877 -15.66 22.12 5.27
N GLY A 878 -14.40 22.51 5.18
CA GLY A 878 -13.23 21.67 5.16
C GLY A 878 -12.09 22.35 5.94
N GLN A 879 -10.86 22.07 5.54
CA GLN A 879 -9.68 22.74 6.08
C GLN A 879 -8.60 22.91 5.02
N GLU A 880 -7.77 23.94 5.15
CA GLU A 880 -6.58 24.12 4.34
C GLU A 880 -5.33 23.90 5.16
N GLN A 881 -4.33 23.26 4.54
CA GLN A 881 -3.02 23.06 5.15
C GLN A 881 -2.30 24.40 5.27
N LYS A 882 -1.90 24.75 6.49
CA LYS A 882 -0.98 25.86 6.73
C LYS A 882 0.37 25.50 6.12
N ARG A 883 0.96 26.41 5.36
CA ARG A 883 2.25 26.20 4.69
C ARG A 883 3.30 27.05 5.38
N ASP A 884 4.43 26.45 5.70
CA ASP A 884 5.64 27.19 6.02
C ASP A 884 6.36 27.52 4.72
N PHE A 885 7.24 28.51 4.74
CA PHE A 885 8.06 28.84 3.59
C PHE A 885 9.47 29.23 3.99
N SER A 886 10.39 29.04 3.06
CA SER A 886 11.75 29.57 3.11
C SER A 886 12.10 30.13 1.74
N TYR A 887 13.16 30.92 1.68
CA TYR A 887 13.66 31.51 0.45
C TYR A 887 14.94 30.80 0.03
N TYR A 888 15.05 30.48 -1.26
CA TYR A 888 16.22 29.81 -1.81
C TYR A 888 16.87 30.68 -2.88
N GLU A 889 18.18 30.83 -2.80
CA GLU A 889 18.94 31.66 -3.73
C GLU A 889 19.06 30.95 -5.10
N VAL A 890 18.80 31.70 -6.15
CA VAL A 890 18.87 31.28 -7.55
C VAL A 890 19.62 32.35 -8.36
N PRO A 891 20.15 32.01 -9.56
CA PRO A 891 20.76 33.01 -10.43
C PRO A 891 19.83 34.20 -10.67
N ALA A 892 20.40 35.40 -10.70
CA ALA A 892 19.66 36.64 -10.94
C ALA A 892 18.79 36.54 -12.21
N GLY A 893 17.55 37.03 -12.13
CA GLY A 893 16.56 36.96 -13.20
C GLY A 893 15.73 35.67 -13.22
N ARG A 894 16.05 34.66 -12.41
CA ARG A 894 15.25 33.42 -12.26
C ARG A 894 14.39 33.39 -10.99
N GLY A 895 14.60 34.33 -10.07
CA GLY A 895 13.83 34.47 -8.84
C GLY A 895 12.62 35.39 -8.98
N GLN A 896 11.99 35.67 -7.85
CA GLN A 896 10.93 36.68 -7.70
C GLN A 896 11.19 37.62 -6.52
N TYR A 897 12.07 37.23 -5.60
CA TYR A 897 12.31 37.94 -4.36
C TYR A 897 13.75 38.45 -4.28
N THR A 898 13.93 39.54 -3.55
CA THR A 898 15.22 40.08 -3.10
C THR A 898 15.28 40.04 -1.57
N TRP A 899 16.47 39.92 -1.01
CA TRP A 899 16.70 39.99 0.44
C TRP A 899 17.29 41.35 0.79
N ASN A 900 16.67 42.03 1.76
CA ASN A 900 17.19 43.25 2.34
C ASN A 900 17.32 43.05 3.85
N ASP A 901 18.55 43.14 4.34
CA ASP A 901 18.85 43.05 5.77
C ASP A 901 18.34 44.31 6.50
N TYR A 902 17.16 44.21 7.12
CA TYR A 902 16.52 45.35 7.78
C TYR A 902 17.14 45.67 9.14
N ASN A 903 17.72 44.67 9.79
CA ASN A 903 18.25 44.79 11.14
C ASN A 903 19.79 44.90 11.18
N ASN A 904 20.45 44.77 10.02
CA ASN A 904 21.90 44.80 9.81
C ASN A 904 22.66 43.68 10.55
N ASP A 905 22.05 42.51 10.76
CA ASP A 905 22.67 41.36 11.42
C ASP A 905 23.38 40.39 10.45
N GLY A 906 23.26 40.61 9.14
CA GLY A 906 23.86 39.81 8.07
C GLY A 906 23.26 38.42 7.91
N ILE A 907 22.10 38.14 8.54
CA ILE A 907 21.42 36.85 8.55
C ILE A 907 20.07 37.00 7.88
N ALA A 908 19.82 36.24 6.82
CA ALA A 908 18.53 36.31 6.16
C ALA A 908 17.41 35.77 7.05
N GLN A 909 16.46 36.62 7.43
CA GLN A 909 15.27 36.28 8.20
C GLN A 909 14.01 36.26 7.32
N LEU A 910 12.98 35.50 7.71
CA LEU A 910 11.78 35.31 6.88
C LEU A 910 11.01 36.61 6.57
N ASN A 911 11.14 37.63 7.42
CA ASN A 911 10.52 38.94 7.31
C ASN A 911 11.34 39.97 6.50
N GLU A 912 12.49 39.56 5.93
CA GLU A 912 13.43 40.44 5.21
C GLU A 912 13.42 40.25 3.70
N PHE A 913 12.54 39.39 3.19
CA PHE A 913 12.40 39.12 1.77
C PHE A 913 11.21 39.89 1.20
N GLU A 914 11.43 40.57 0.08
CA GLU A 914 10.41 41.34 -0.64
C GLU A 914 10.42 41.00 -2.14
N LEU A 915 9.36 41.38 -2.86
CA LEU A 915 9.30 41.18 -4.30
C LEU A 915 10.33 42.08 -4.99
N ALA A 916 11.19 41.47 -5.82
CA ALA A 916 12.21 42.20 -6.55
C ALA A 916 11.57 43.14 -7.58
N GLN A 917 11.99 44.41 -7.59
CA GLN A 917 11.51 45.40 -8.55
C GLN A 917 12.19 45.27 -9.92
N PHE A 918 13.42 44.76 -9.94
CA PHE A 918 14.22 44.59 -11.14
C PHE A 918 14.69 43.13 -11.28
N ALA A 919 14.86 42.67 -12.53
CA ALA A 919 15.20 41.28 -12.82
C ALA A 919 16.58 40.87 -12.25
N ASP A 920 17.54 41.79 -12.21
CA ASP A 920 18.89 41.57 -11.64
C ASP A 920 18.88 41.40 -10.11
N GLN A 921 17.85 41.93 -9.43
CA GLN A 921 17.62 41.78 -8.00
C GLN A 921 16.82 40.52 -7.66
N ALA A 922 16.14 39.91 -8.64
CA ALA A 922 15.31 38.72 -8.46
C ALA A 922 16.16 37.45 -8.28
N LYS A 923 16.80 37.32 -7.11
CA LYS A 923 17.75 36.26 -6.76
C LYS A 923 17.18 35.18 -5.85
N TYR A 924 15.94 35.31 -5.39
CA TYR A 924 15.35 34.32 -4.49
C TYR A 924 14.01 33.79 -5.00
N ILE A 925 13.77 32.51 -4.76
CA ILE A 925 12.46 31.86 -4.91
C ILE A 925 11.90 31.47 -3.55
N ARG A 926 10.59 31.57 -3.38
CA ARG A 926 9.91 31.11 -2.16
C ARG A 926 9.53 29.64 -2.32
N ILE A 927 10.07 28.79 -1.46
CA ILE A 927 9.77 27.36 -1.39
C ILE A 927 8.80 27.13 -0.23
N PHE A 928 7.66 26.52 -0.52
CA PHE A 928 6.69 26.14 0.51
C PHE A 928 7.01 24.76 1.05
N THR A 929 7.10 24.67 2.38
CA THR A 929 7.16 23.40 3.10
C THR A 929 5.79 23.11 3.71
N PRO A 930 5.15 21.99 3.36
CA PRO A 930 3.88 21.58 3.99
C PRO A 930 4.02 21.46 5.51
N THR A 931 2.94 21.70 6.25
CA THR A 931 2.90 21.50 7.71
C THR A 931 1.76 20.58 8.13
N ASN A 932 1.78 20.10 9.37
CA ASN A 932 0.67 19.32 9.94
C ASN A 932 -0.41 20.20 10.59
N GLN A 933 -0.33 21.52 10.42
CA GLN A 933 -1.33 22.45 10.93
C GLN A 933 -2.37 22.72 9.84
N PHE A 934 -3.64 22.60 10.20
CA PHE A 934 -4.76 22.87 9.30
C PHE A 934 -5.65 23.96 9.88
N ILE A 935 -6.22 24.77 9.01
CA ILE A 935 -7.11 25.88 9.37
C ILE A 935 -8.47 25.60 8.71
N LYS A 936 -9.57 25.67 9.49
CA LYS A 936 -10.92 25.46 8.97
C LYS A 936 -11.23 26.50 7.88
N ALA A 937 -11.75 26.03 6.76
CA ALA A 937 -12.08 26.87 5.60
C ALA A 937 -13.41 26.39 4.99
N ASN A 938 -14.20 27.32 4.46
CA ASN A 938 -15.40 26.98 3.68
C ASN A 938 -15.01 26.85 2.21
N TYR A 939 -15.63 25.91 1.51
CA TYR A 939 -15.39 25.72 0.09
C TYR A 939 -16.69 25.76 -0.71
N THR A 940 -16.56 26.19 -1.96
CA THR A 940 -17.61 26.11 -2.97
C THR A 940 -16.95 25.65 -4.26
N THR A 941 -17.45 24.54 -4.80
CA THR A 941 -16.95 23.94 -6.03
C THR A 941 -18.03 24.02 -7.09
N PHE A 942 -17.72 24.62 -8.23
CA PHE A 942 -18.59 24.64 -9.40
C PHE A 942 -17.85 24.05 -10.59
N ASN A 943 -18.32 22.90 -11.05
CA ASN A 943 -17.80 22.22 -12.24
C ASN A 943 -18.89 22.18 -13.31
N TYR A 944 -18.55 22.63 -14.51
CA TYR A 944 -19.42 22.56 -15.69
C TYR A 944 -18.63 21.97 -16.86
N ASN A 945 -19.21 20.98 -17.53
CA ASN A 945 -18.66 20.39 -18.74
C ASN A 945 -19.74 20.36 -19.81
N GLU A 946 -19.39 20.74 -21.03
CA GLU A 946 -20.23 20.70 -22.22
C GLU A 946 -19.42 20.04 -23.35
N ASN A 947 -19.91 18.91 -23.86
CA ASN A 947 -19.31 18.21 -25.00
C ASN A 947 -20.24 18.35 -26.21
N ASN A 948 -19.86 19.21 -27.15
CA ASN A 948 -20.57 19.42 -28.42
C ASN A 948 -19.79 18.84 -29.61
N PHE A 949 -19.49 17.54 -29.66
CA PHE A 949 -18.98 16.92 -30.90
C PHE A 949 -19.30 15.43 -30.99
N LYS A 950 -20.25 15.09 -31.88
CA LYS A 950 -20.20 13.90 -32.73
C LYS A 950 -20.54 14.38 -34.13
N VAL A 951 -19.54 14.47 -35.01
CA VAL A 951 -19.76 14.41 -36.46
C VAL A 951 -19.77 12.96 -36.85
#